data_AF-A0A937WHQ5-F1
#
_entry.id   AF-A0A937WHQ5-F1
#
_cell.length_a   1.000
_cell.length_b   1.000
_cell.length_c   1.000
_cell.angle_alpha   90.00
_cell.angle_beta   90.00
_cell.angle_gamma   90.00
#
_symmetry.space_group_name_H-M   'P 1'
#
loop_
_entity.id
_entity.type
_entity.pdbx_description
1 polymer ?
#
loop_
_entity_poly.entity_id
_entity_poly.type
_entity_poly.pdbx_seq_one_letter_code
_entity_poly.pdbx_strand_id
1 'polypeptide(L)'
;MVNAFNISNFVQILSNSRKPIMWILAVLFFFAFAMKGFGTDKQSPETIITNPPKVVDKPDFTLHFSGEDAQTKKENLQYSWRFDSKEWTPFSKEASAFLKNLTDGLHLFEVRAQNEAGIIDATPAQIWFEVAIEKEPPETTILDPPKFIKAPDVTFHFSGEDAQTKKENLQYSWRFDGKEWSKFSTEISAVLRIMENGLHLFEVRAKDEVGNEDATPAQAWFEVSIDKEPPETEITNPPQVVKTVDFTFTFKGNDNLTKPEDLKYEWRLDGRDPWKDSTEKNATKLSGLTNGIHILEVRAVDDVGNVDKTPAQATFEVSIDLPPETEIVDLPKVVISSEATFRLQGRDAETKPENLQYSWRLDDNEWSKPSKETTVKLTKLTDGKHLFEARAHDEAENIDQTPAQAWFEVTIPVPAIKITPLPQSPLQIPEITFSFEVEGGGEWLYSWRWDENEWTQFSKEQSATLTDLTNGKHSFEVRARNEANNIEATPAQVWFEVEVDLSPPDTWITNPPTNPIKNSQTIFNFSGKDNRTKTEHLQYSWRLNEGEWSKFSKAASATLSNLTNGTYLFEVKAKDEAGNEDEYPAQATFIVAIDPPRPPVIITRTPPDTPLRIADVTFYFQVEGADAQMRGNLEYSWRLDEGEWTQFSTENSRKLQNLTNGKHLFEVQAKDKSGRVEPISAQVWFDVDVDRLPPDTIITKFPADPLRSNEFTFEFSGTDSHTEPDDLQYLWRLYSKKGEGKWSEEKWSDFSKNRSAELTKLADGDYLFEVKAKDEVNNEDASPAQVKFKVDINAPETTIINPPKVPLTKPDFTFQFSGADLQTPEALEYSWRWDGGNWSDFSKNTSVPLPKLGNGEHWFEVRAKDKDGNIDLTQARVGFEVNIPPPPPFYMTKKFWYYISIPVVIGILIVIYFKYIQPLIFALLKHNPYQYTLPITNDKIFSGRGKLLEEIPFSNLQFPYRSERRLDGGFRLIGVANRKAIFQRKPLMAVCFEALK
;
A
#
# COMPACT_ATOMS: atom_id res chain seq x y z
N MET A 1 60.32 -20.37 -17.11
CA MET A 1 59.00 -21.00 -17.38
C MET A 1 58.94 -22.32 -16.63
N VAL A 2 57.75 -22.75 -16.21
CA VAL A 2 57.48 -24.14 -15.79
C VAL A 2 56.38 -24.68 -16.69
N ASN A 3 56.68 -25.73 -17.46
CA ASN A 3 55.78 -26.85 -17.76
C ASN A 3 56.54 -27.94 -18.53
N ALA A 4 56.04 -29.18 -18.46
CA ALA A 4 56.71 -30.38 -18.96
C ALA A 4 55.95 -31.02 -20.15
N PHE A 5 56.20 -32.32 -20.40
CA PHE A 5 55.79 -33.18 -21.54
C PHE A 5 56.72 -33.09 -22.78
N ASN A 6 57.14 -34.21 -23.42
CA ASN A 6 56.92 -35.62 -23.08
C ASN A 6 58.08 -36.58 -23.48
N ILE A 7 57.99 -37.80 -22.94
CA ILE A 7 58.87 -38.99 -22.98
C ILE A 7 59.25 -39.49 -24.38
N SER A 8 60.51 -39.93 -24.55
CA SER A 8 60.83 -41.20 -25.22
C SER A 8 62.13 -41.86 -24.73
N ASN A 9 61.97 -43.03 -24.11
CA ASN A 9 62.82 -44.24 -24.15
C ASN A 9 63.93 -44.26 -25.24
N PHE A 10 65.12 -44.86 -25.02
CA PHE A 10 65.35 -46.21 -24.44
C PHE A 10 66.82 -46.46 -23.99
N VAL A 11 67.02 -47.27 -22.93
CA VAL A 11 68.12 -48.25 -22.65
C VAL A 11 69.60 -47.86 -22.95
N GLN A 12 70.54 -47.73 -21.97
CA GLN A 12 71.19 -48.75 -21.10
C GLN A 12 72.07 -49.80 -21.82
N ILE A 13 73.18 -50.36 -21.27
CA ILE A 13 74.15 -49.92 -20.22
C ILE A 13 75.42 -50.85 -20.26
N LEU A 14 76.50 -50.44 -19.58
CA LEU A 14 77.63 -51.25 -19.06
C LEU A 14 78.33 -52.37 -19.91
N SER A 15 79.56 -52.04 -20.33
CA SER A 15 80.82 -52.64 -19.79
C SER A 15 81.45 -53.96 -20.33
N ASN A 16 82.79 -53.94 -20.20
CA ASN A 16 83.68 -54.98 -19.66
C ASN A 16 84.30 -56.10 -20.53
N SER A 17 85.64 -56.21 -20.35
CA SER A 17 86.44 -57.45 -20.34
C SER A 17 86.72 -58.18 -21.67
N ARG A 18 87.74 -59.04 -21.81
CA ARG A 18 89.12 -59.08 -21.24
C ARG A 18 89.97 -60.08 -22.07
N LYS A 19 91.04 -59.62 -22.74
CA LYS A 19 92.22 -60.44 -23.15
C LYS A 19 91.92 -61.62 -24.15
N PRO A 20 92.88 -62.50 -24.52
CA PRO A 20 94.17 -62.25 -25.20
C PRO A 20 94.49 -63.23 -26.38
N ILE A 21 95.77 -63.23 -26.83
CA ILE A 21 96.63 -64.41 -27.15
C ILE A 21 96.98 -64.81 -28.62
N MET A 22 98.31 -65.02 -28.83
CA MET A 22 99.10 -65.84 -29.79
C MET A 22 98.85 -65.89 -31.32
N TRP A 23 99.97 -65.89 -32.07
CA TRP A 23 100.37 -66.96 -33.03
C TRP A 23 101.88 -67.26 -32.85
N ILE A 24 102.47 -68.23 -33.58
CA ILE A 24 103.40 -69.24 -32.99
C ILE A 24 104.52 -69.79 -33.94
N LEU A 25 105.70 -70.17 -33.38
CA LEU A 25 106.79 -71.17 -33.75
C LEU A 25 107.17 -71.41 -35.25
N ALA A 26 108.25 -72.09 -35.71
CA ALA A 26 109.28 -73.04 -35.19
C ALA A 26 110.53 -73.02 -36.16
N VAL A 27 111.60 -73.85 -36.17
CA VAL A 27 112.08 -75.01 -35.36
C VAL A 27 113.65 -75.04 -35.26
N LEU A 28 114.37 -76.10 -35.71
CA LEU A 28 115.76 -76.49 -35.37
C LEU A 28 116.44 -77.44 -36.42
N PHE A 29 117.79 -77.59 -36.34
CA PHE A 29 118.60 -78.86 -36.22
C PHE A 29 119.27 -79.68 -37.39
N PHE A 30 120.43 -80.31 -37.02
CA PHE A 30 121.15 -81.54 -37.51
C PHE A 30 121.70 -81.59 -38.98
N PHE A 31 122.88 -82.18 -39.34
CA PHE A 31 124.09 -82.62 -38.59
C PHE A 31 125.35 -82.92 -39.48
N ALA A 32 126.37 -83.54 -38.86
CA ALA A 32 127.76 -83.77 -39.26
C ALA A 32 128.05 -84.80 -40.40
N PHE A 33 129.04 -84.45 -41.25
CA PHE A 33 130.37 -85.08 -41.43
C PHE A 33 130.56 -86.62 -41.62
N ALA A 34 131.59 -86.95 -42.44
CA ALA A 34 132.33 -88.24 -42.52
C ALA A 34 131.67 -89.42 -43.33
N MET A 35 132.41 -90.31 -44.01
CA MET A 35 133.86 -90.38 -44.30
C MET A 35 134.21 -91.31 -45.50
N LYS A 36 135.37 -91.03 -46.14
CA LYS A 36 136.27 -91.95 -46.92
C LYS A 36 135.82 -92.62 -48.23
N GLY A 37 136.66 -92.45 -49.25
CA GLY A 37 136.77 -93.23 -50.50
C GLY A 37 138.13 -92.96 -51.17
N PHE A 38 138.62 -93.80 -52.08
CA PHE A 38 139.95 -93.70 -52.72
C PHE A 38 139.87 -93.35 -54.22
N GLY A 39 140.74 -92.44 -54.68
CA GLY A 39 140.94 -92.05 -56.09
C GLY A 39 141.70 -90.72 -56.16
N THR A 40 142.62 -90.53 -57.12
CA THR A 40 143.57 -89.38 -57.13
C THR A 40 143.52 -88.58 -58.44
N ASP A 41 143.51 -87.25 -58.33
CA ASP A 41 143.48 -86.31 -59.46
C ASP A 41 144.85 -86.12 -60.16
N LYS A 42 144.80 -85.47 -61.34
CA LYS A 42 145.94 -85.08 -62.18
C LYS A 42 145.75 -83.73 -62.91
N GLN A 43 144.64 -83.00 -62.71
CA GLN A 43 144.47 -81.65 -63.28
C GLN A 43 145.08 -80.56 -62.38
N SER A 44 145.01 -79.30 -62.82
CA SER A 44 145.51 -78.10 -62.12
C SER A 44 144.35 -77.14 -61.82
N PRO A 45 144.41 -76.36 -60.74
CA PRO A 45 143.38 -75.37 -60.43
C PRO A 45 143.48 -74.14 -61.34
N GLU A 46 142.36 -73.42 -61.48
CA GLU A 46 142.27 -72.10 -62.15
C GLU A 46 141.83 -71.03 -61.13
N THR A 47 142.41 -69.83 -61.19
CA THR A 47 142.24 -68.75 -60.18
C THR A 47 141.59 -67.49 -60.76
N ILE A 48 140.74 -66.81 -59.98
CA ILE A 48 140.07 -65.54 -60.31
C ILE A 48 140.09 -64.54 -59.14
N ILE A 49 140.16 -63.25 -59.44
CA ILE A 49 139.94 -62.16 -58.48
C ILE A 49 138.45 -61.75 -58.52
N THR A 50 137.78 -61.69 -57.38
CA THR A 50 136.33 -61.46 -57.31
C THR A 50 136.01 -60.00 -57.03
N ASN A 51 135.32 -59.34 -57.97
CA ASN A 51 134.80 -57.98 -57.88
C ASN A 51 135.82 -56.90 -57.46
N PRO A 52 136.94 -56.72 -58.19
CA PRO A 52 137.97 -55.76 -57.81
C PRO A 52 137.56 -54.29 -58.08
N PRO A 53 137.98 -53.34 -57.22
CA PRO A 53 137.74 -51.91 -57.42
C PRO A 53 138.65 -51.31 -58.51
N LYS A 54 138.31 -50.10 -58.96
CA LYS A 54 139.18 -49.27 -59.83
C LYS A 54 139.83 -48.10 -59.11
N VAL A 55 139.13 -47.50 -58.15
CA VAL A 55 139.59 -46.36 -57.33
C VAL A 55 139.12 -46.62 -55.90
N VAL A 56 139.89 -46.21 -54.90
CA VAL A 56 139.59 -46.35 -53.47
C VAL A 56 139.81 -45.01 -52.77
N ASP A 57 138.83 -44.52 -52.01
CA ASP A 57 138.88 -43.23 -51.31
C ASP A 57 139.57 -43.30 -49.93
N LYS A 58 140.26 -44.41 -49.64
CA LYS A 58 140.75 -44.81 -48.30
C LYS A 58 142.06 -45.60 -48.40
N PRO A 59 142.99 -45.47 -47.43
CA PRO A 59 144.33 -46.09 -47.49
C PRO A 59 144.39 -47.59 -47.12
N ASP A 60 143.32 -48.15 -46.55
CA ASP A 60 143.23 -49.56 -46.10
C ASP A 60 142.01 -50.23 -46.74
N PHE A 61 142.17 -51.35 -47.46
CA PHE A 61 141.04 -52.14 -47.98
C PHE A 61 141.41 -53.62 -48.28
N THR A 62 140.42 -54.50 -48.41
CA THR A 62 140.62 -55.93 -48.66
C THR A 62 140.21 -56.34 -50.08
N LEU A 63 141.06 -57.13 -50.74
CA LEU A 63 140.75 -57.84 -51.99
C LEU A 63 140.34 -59.29 -51.71
N HIS A 64 139.40 -59.80 -52.51
CA HIS A 64 138.93 -61.18 -52.44
C HIS A 64 139.19 -61.91 -53.77
N PHE A 65 139.46 -63.21 -53.68
CA PHE A 65 139.77 -64.07 -54.82
C PHE A 65 139.34 -65.50 -54.55
N SER A 66 139.31 -66.34 -55.58
CA SER A 66 138.97 -67.76 -55.43
C SER A 66 139.53 -68.58 -56.58
N GLY A 67 139.46 -69.90 -56.51
CA GLY A 67 139.79 -70.78 -57.62
C GLY A 67 138.99 -72.07 -57.61
N GLU A 68 139.05 -72.85 -58.68
CA GLU A 68 138.28 -74.08 -58.87
C GLU A 68 139.16 -75.18 -59.50
N ASP A 69 138.83 -76.45 -59.20
CA ASP A 69 139.59 -77.65 -59.58
C ASP A 69 138.63 -78.84 -59.65
N ALA A 70 138.91 -79.83 -60.48
CA ALA A 70 137.94 -80.84 -60.88
C ALA A 70 137.63 -81.90 -59.80
N GLN A 71 138.58 -82.18 -58.91
CA GLN A 71 138.37 -83.11 -57.77
C GLN A 71 138.79 -82.50 -56.43
N THR A 72 139.74 -81.56 -56.42
CA THR A 72 140.10 -80.81 -55.22
C THR A 72 139.04 -79.75 -54.96
N LYS A 73 138.24 -79.97 -53.93
CA LYS A 73 137.25 -78.97 -53.52
C LYS A 73 137.89 -77.62 -53.22
N LYS A 74 137.14 -76.55 -53.50
CA LYS A 74 137.49 -75.14 -53.23
C LYS A 74 137.98 -74.88 -51.79
N GLU A 75 137.45 -75.61 -50.81
CA GLU A 75 137.84 -75.57 -49.39
C GLU A 75 139.25 -76.16 -49.09
N ASN A 76 139.85 -76.86 -50.04
CA ASN A 76 141.16 -77.51 -49.95
C ASN A 76 142.21 -76.97 -50.92
N LEU A 77 141.83 -76.10 -51.86
CA LEU A 77 142.78 -75.28 -52.60
C LEU A 77 143.56 -74.36 -51.64
N GLN A 78 144.80 -74.08 -52.01
CA GLN A 78 145.65 -73.10 -51.33
C GLN A 78 146.02 -72.00 -52.31
N TYR A 79 146.02 -70.74 -51.87
CA TYR A 79 146.31 -69.57 -52.67
C TYR A 79 147.63 -68.93 -52.25
N SER A 80 148.34 -68.38 -53.23
CA SER A 80 149.56 -67.59 -53.09
C SER A 80 149.35 -66.32 -53.91
N TRP A 81 149.66 -65.17 -53.31
CA TRP A 81 149.42 -63.84 -53.92
C TRP A 81 150.62 -62.92 -53.76
N ARG A 82 150.64 -61.83 -54.53
CA ARG A 82 151.64 -60.77 -54.42
C ARG A 82 151.06 -59.42 -54.83
N PHE A 83 151.76 -58.36 -54.43
CA PHE A 83 151.39 -56.97 -54.68
C PHE A 83 152.59 -56.23 -55.30
N ASP A 84 152.33 -55.39 -56.30
CA ASP A 84 153.31 -54.74 -57.18
C ASP A 84 154.45 -55.69 -57.65
N SER A 85 154.09 -56.89 -58.09
CA SER A 85 155.00 -57.94 -58.59
C SER A 85 156.16 -58.36 -57.66
N LYS A 86 156.03 -58.13 -56.34
CA LYS A 86 156.97 -58.55 -55.28
C LYS A 86 157.04 -60.09 -55.13
N GLU A 87 157.65 -60.60 -54.07
CA GLU A 87 157.66 -62.04 -53.81
C GLU A 87 156.25 -62.59 -53.53
N TRP A 88 156.04 -63.85 -53.92
CA TRP A 88 154.79 -64.58 -53.71
C TRP A 88 154.65 -65.00 -52.24
N THR A 89 153.50 -64.75 -51.63
CA THR A 89 153.19 -65.25 -50.28
C THR A 89 153.18 -66.79 -50.24
N PRO A 90 153.49 -67.41 -49.09
CA PRO A 90 153.34 -68.86 -48.90
C PRO A 90 151.91 -69.31 -49.20
N PHE A 91 151.75 -70.49 -49.82
CA PHE A 91 150.44 -71.06 -50.09
C PHE A 91 149.65 -71.28 -48.79
N SER A 92 148.43 -70.74 -48.74
CA SER A 92 147.53 -70.77 -47.58
C SER A 92 146.08 -70.99 -48.02
N LYS A 93 145.19 -71.40 -47.13
CA LYS A 93 143.75 -71.54 -47.48
C LYS A 93 142.98 -70.21 -47.49
N GLU A 94 143.64 -69.06 -47.34
CA GLU A 94 142.98 -67.76 -47.26
C GLU A 94 142.62 -67.25 -48.66
N ALA A 95 141.35 -66.90 -48.85
CA ALA A 95 140.75 -66.46 -50.12
C ALA A 95 140.67 -64.92 -50.25
N SER A 96 141.56 -64.21 -49.56
CA SER A 96 141.57 -62.74 -49.48
C SER A 96 142.94 -62.19 -49.09
N ALA A 97 143.20 -60.93 -49.44
CA ALA A 97 144.38 -60.17 -49.03
C ALA A 97 143.98 -58.79 -48.52
N PHE A 98 144.39 -58.46 -47.29
CA PHE A 98 144.17 -57.13 -46.69
C PHE A 98 145.36 -56.23 -47.00
N LEU A 99 145.12 -55.16 -47.77
CA LEU A 99 146.11 -54.12 -48.10
C LEU A 99 145.94 -52.94 -47.14
N LYS A 100 147.06 -52.33 -46.74
CA LYS A 100 147.12 -51.27 -45.74
C LYS A 100 148.12 -50.19 -46.10
N ASN A 101 147.93 -48.99 -45.56
CA ASN A 101 148.82 -47.83 -45.72
C ASN A 101 149.14 -47.52 -47.19
N LEU A 102 148.15 -47.67 -48.06
CA LEU A 102 148.26 -47.30 -49.47
C LEU A 102 148.33 -45.78 -49.62
N THR A 103 149.18 -45.33 -50.54
CA THR A 103 149.34 -43.93 -50.91
C THR A 103 148.52 -43.61 -52.16
N ASP A 104 148.19 -42.33 -52.38
CA ASP A 104 147.68 -41.85 -53.66
C ASP A 104 148.51 -42.39 -54.85
N GLY A 105 147.84 -42.91 -55.87
CA GLY A 105 148.46 -43.50 -57.05
C GLY A 105 147.98 -44.92 -57.40
N LEU A 106 148.63 -45.51 -58.41
CA LEU A 106 148.20 -46.73 -59.12
C LEU A 106 149.02 -47.97 -58.71
N HIS A 107 148.33 -49.08 -58.43
CA HIS A 107 148.90 -50.31 -57.85
C HIS A 107 148.44 -51.60 -58.56
N LEU A 108 149.23 -52.68 -58.44
CA LEU A 108 148.98 -54.01 -59.07
C LEU A 108 148.84 -55.13 -58.03
N PHE A 109 147.85 -56.01 -58.18
CA PHE A 109 147.69 -57.24 -57.38
C PHE A 109 147.64 -58.50 -58.26
N GLU A 110 148.25 -59.61 -57.81
CA GLU A 110 148.33 -60.89 -58.53
C GLU A 110 148.08 -62.10 -57.59
N VAL A 111 147.39 -63.16 -58.04
CA VAL A 111 147.06 -64.35 -57.23
C VAL A 111 146.96 -65.65 -58.05
N ARG A 112 147.37 -66.79 -57.46
CA ARG A 112 147.33 -68.14 -58.05
C ARG A 112 146.99 -69.22 -57.01
N ALA A 113 146.44 -70.35 -57.46
CA ALA A 113 146.05 -71.49 -56.63
C ALA A 113 147.01 -72.70 -56.74
N GLN A 114 146.91 -73.61 -55.78
CA GLN A 114 147.53 -74.94 -55.74
C GLN A 114 146.52 -75.96 -55.20
N ASN A 115 146.49 -77.17 -55.76
CA ASN A 115 145.54 -78.23 -55.38
C ASN A 115 146.17 -79.30 -54.45
N GLU A 116 145.37 -80.29 -54.00
CA GLU A 116 145.82 -81.30 -53.03
C GLU A 116 146.94 -82.22 -53.57
N ALA A 117 147.03 -82.37 -54.89
CA ALA A 117 148.14 -83.08 -55.54
C ALA A 117 149.44 -82.25 -55.63
N GLY A 118 149.41 -81.00 -55.16
CA GLY A 118 150.53 -80.06 -55.22
C GLY A 118 150.69 -79.36 -56.57
N ILE A 119 149.73 -79.49 -57.49
CA ILE A 119 149.78 -78.89 -58.82
C ILE A 119 149.33 -77.42 -58.71
N ILE A 120 150.13 -76.51 -59.26
CA ILE A 120 149.95 -75.05 -59.16
C ILE A 120 149.35 -74.51 -60.46
N ASP A 121 148.46 -73.53 -60.36
CA ASP A 121 147.95 -72.73 -61.47
C ASP A 121 149.11 -72.02 -62.20
N ALA A 122 149.27 -72.31 -63.48
CA ALA A 122 150.33 -71.75 -64.33
C ALA A 122 150.03 -70.31 -64.81
N THR A 123 148.83 -69.80 -64.56
CA THR A 123 148.24 -68.57 -65.12
C THR A 123 147.60 -67.70 -64.03
N PRO A 124 148.40 -66.97 -63.22
CA PRO A 124 147.88 -66.15 -62.14
C PRO A 124 146.91 -65.05 -62.62
N ALA A 125 145.84 -64.82 -61.86
CA ALA A 125 144.93 -63.70 -62.06
C ALA A 125 145.53 -62.38 -61.54
N GLN A 126 145.25 -61.25 -62.20
CA GLN A 126 145.86 -59.95 -61.90
C GLN A 126 144.94 -58.73 -62.16
N ILE A 127 145.15 -57.62 -61.44
CA ILE A 127 144.35 -56.38 -61.58
C ILE A 127 145.10 -55.10 -61.14
N TRP A 128 144.70 -53.93 -61.67
CA TRP A 128 145.21 -52.59 -61.30
C TRP A 128 144.12 -51.67 -60.70
N PHE A 129 144.46 -50.78 -59.76
CA PHE A 129 143.54 -49.79 -59.13
C PHE A 129 144.27 -48.53 -58.57
N GLU A 130 143.53 -47.47 -58.20
CA GLU A 130 143.99 -46.11 -57.81
C GLU A 130 143.47 -45.60 -56.41
N VAL A 131 144.02 -44.52 -55.83
CA VAL A 131 143.68 -43.94 -54.48
C VAL A 131 143.70 -42.37 -54.43
N ALA A 132 142.81 -41.68 -53.66
CA ALA A 132 142.75 -40.20 -53.45
C ALA A 132 141.89 -39.67 -52.23
N ILE A 133 142.16 -38.48 -51.63
CA ILE A 133 141.51 -37.94 -50.36
C ILE A 133 141.37 -36.35 -50.24
N GLU A 134 140.33 -35.83 -49.53
CA GLU A 134 139.96 -34.39 -49.24
C GLU A 134 140.35 -33.83 -47.82
N LYS A 135 140.28 -32.50 -47.54
CA LYS A 135 140.95 -31.79 -46.41
C LYS A 135 140.35 -30.49 -45.77
N GLU A 136 139.30 -29.81 -46.26
CA GLU A 136 139.05 -28.35 -45.98
C GLU A 136 137.69 -27.99 -45.25
N PRO A 137 137.47 -26.78 -44.65
CA PRO A 137 136.36 -26.51 -43.68
C PRO A 137 135.17 -25.57 -44.11
N PRO A 138 134.02 -25.60 -43.37
CA PRO A 138 132.79 -24.81 -43.63
C PRO A 138 132.68 -23.45 -42.88
N GLU A 139 131.70 -22.60 -43.23
CA GLU A 139 131.36 -21.31 -42.56
C GLU A 139 129.90 -21.25 -42.03
N THR A 140 129.62 -20.40 -41.02
CA THR A 140 128.29 -20.29 -40.33
C THR A 140 127.77 -18.84 -40.21
N THR A 141 126.46 -18.66 -40.02
CA THR A 141 125.75 -17.36 -39.85
C THR A 141 124.47 -17.49 -38.99
N ILE A 142 124.20 -16.49 -38.13
CA ILE A 142 122.96 -16.38 -37.33
C ILE A 142 121.90 -15.55 -38.08
N LEU A 143 120.63 -15.93 -37.96
CA LEU A 143 119.49 -15.29 -38.61
C LEU A 143 118.63 -14.55 -37.57
N ASP A 144 118.43 -13.24 -37.79
CA ASP A 144 117.61 -12.29 -37.01
C ASP A 144 117.59 -12.52 -35.48
N PRO A 145 118.72 -12.28 -34.78
CA PRO A 145 118.84 -12.56 -33.36
C PRO A 145 117.94 -11.65 -32.49
N PRO A 146 117.16 -12.21 -31.54
CA PRO A 146 116.40 -11.44 -30.56
C PRO A 146 117.29 -10.48 -29.76
N LYS A 147 116.77 -9.29 -29.39
CA LYS A 147 117.55 -8.25 -28.70
C LYS A 147 117.17 -8.03 -27.24
N PHE A 148 115.89 -8.16 -26.89
CA PHE A 148 115.37 -7.95 -25.55
C PHE A 148 114.37 -9.05 -25.21
N ILE A 149 114.48 -9.61 -24.00
CA ILE A 149 113.72 -10.79 -23.58
C ILE A 149 113.16 -10.56 -22.17
N LYS A 150 111.83 -10.58 -22.04
CA LYS A 150 111.10 -10.49 -20.75
C LYS A 150 110.56 -11.84 -20.25
N ALA A 151 110.98 -12.93 -20.88
CA ALA A 151 110.51 -14.29 -20.65
C ALA A 151 111.70 -15.25 -20.45
N PRO A 152 111.52 -16.39 -19.76
CA PRO A 152 112.65 -17.27 -19.45
C PRO A 152 113.17 -18.09 -20.63
N ASP A 153 112.42 -18.20 -21.73
CA ASP A 153 112.76 -19.06 -22.88
C ASP A 153 112.85 -18.21 -24.18
N VAL A 154 113.86 -18.45 -25.02
CA VAL A 154 114.14 -17.71 -26.28
C VAL A 154 114.65 -18.64 -27.38
N THR A 155 114.36 -18.33 -28.66
CA THR A 155 114.80 -19.13 -29.82
C THR A 155 115.73 -18.33 -30.75
N PHE A 156 116.85 -18.96 -31.16
CA PHE A 156 117.77 -18.49 -32.19
C PHE A 156 117.69 -19.38 -33.43
N HIS A 157 117.96 -18.81 -34.61
CA HIS A 157 118.01 -19.53 -35.89
C HIS A 157 119.35 -19.26 -36.59
N PHE A 158 119.87 -20.20 -37.37
CA PHE A 158 121.19 -20.10 -38.00
C PHE A 158 121.32 -21.03 -39.22
N SER A 159 122.37 -20.84 -40.01
CA SER A 159 122.73 -21.73 -41.13
C SER A 159 124.22 -21.61 -41.48
N GLY A 160 124.74 -22.47 -42.35
CA GLY A 160 126.13 -22.42 -42.83
C GLY A 160 126.27 -22.92 -44.26
N GLU A 161 127.46 -22.83 -44.84
CA GLU A 161 127.78 -23.15 -46.24
C GLU A 161 129.17 -23.81 -46.35
N ASP A 162 129.35 -24.66 -47.36
CA ASP A 162 130.57 -25.44 -47.61
C ASP A 162 130.72 -25.77 -49.10
N ALA A 163 131.93 -26.13 -49.53
CA ALA A 163 132.26 -26.39 -50.93
C ALA A 163 131.89 -27.78 -51.45
N GLN A 164 131.83 -28.82 -50.60
CA GLN A 164 131.50 -30.20 -51.01
C GLN A 164 130.42 -30.85 -50.13
N THR A 165 130.43 -30.61 -48.82
CA THR A 165 129.35 -31.01 -47.92
C THR A 165 128.13 -30.14 -48.16
N LYS A 166 126.98 -30.76 -48.42
CA LYS A 166 125.74 -30.01 -48.66
C LYS A 166 125.21 -29.38 -47.38
N LYS A 167 124.47 -28.28 -47.53
CA LYS A 167 123.82 -27.54 -46.44
C LYS A 167 122.86 -28.40 -45.60
N GLU A 168 122.21 -29.41 -46.19
CA GLU A 168 121.40 -30.39 -45.44
C GLU A 168 122.20 -31.39 -44.58
N ASN A 169 123.50 -31.56 -44.85
CA ASN A 169 124.38 -32.52 -44.18
C ASN A 169 125.36 -31.85 -43.20
N LEU A 170 125.56 -30.53 -43.29
CA LEU A 170 126.32 -29.75 -42.31
C LEU A 170 125.73 -29.92 -40.90
N GLN A 171 126.60 -30.14 -39.92
CA GLN A 171 126.21 -30.26 -38.53
C GLN A 171 126.58 -28.99 -37.77
N TYR A 172 125.64 -28.43 -37.02
CA TYR A 172 125.80 -27.22 -36.22
C TYR A 172 125.97 -27.54 -34.74
N SER A 173 126.82 -26.76 -34.08
CA SER A 173 127.13 -26.77 -32.65
C SER A 173 126.98 -25.35 -32.13
N TRP A 174 126.16 -25.13 -31.10
CA TRP A 174 125.91 -23.81 -30.52
C TRP A 174 126.20 -23.74 -29.03
N ARG A 175 126.42 -22.54 -28.49
CA ARG A 175 126.53 -22.26 -27.05
C ARG A 175 126.00 -20.87 -26.72
N PHE A 176 125.93 -20.55 -25.43
CA PHE A 176 125.73 -19.18 -24.98
C PHE A 176 126.63 -18.87 -23.78
N ASP A 177 126.97 -17.59 -23.59
CA ASP A 177 127.86 -17.07 -22.53
C ASP A 177 129.19 -17.83 -22.37
N GLY A 178 129.77 -18.31 -23.48
CA GLY A 178 131.00 -19.10 -23.47
C GLY A 178 130.90 -20.48 -22.80
N LYS A 179 129.69 -20.98 -22.52
CA LYS A 179 129.42 -22.32 -21.94
C LYS A 179 129.87 -23.44 -22.89
N GLU A 180 129.78 -24.69 -22.44
CA GLU A 180 130.08 -25.86 -23.27
C GLU A 180 129.28 -25.85 -24.58
N TRP A 181 129.94 -26.25 -25.67
CA TRP A 181 129.32 -26.39 -26.98
C TRP A 181 128.27 -27.52 -26.97
N SER A 182 127.14 -27.31 -27.66
CA SER A 182 126.17 -28.36 -27.93
C SER A 182 126.81 -29.50 -28.71
N LYS A 183 126.17 -30.67 -28.69
CA LYS A 183 126.52 -31.71 -29.67
C LYS A 183 126.23 -31.18 -31.07
N PHE A 184 127.10 -31.54 -32.01
CA PHE A 184 126.87 -31.35 -33.44
C PHE A 184 125.59 -32.07 -33.88
N SER A 185 124.71 -31.36 -34.58
CA SER A 185 123.42 -31.86 -35.08
C SER A 185 122.99 -31.10 -36.33
N THR A 186 122.10 -31.65 -37.17
CA THR A 186 121.56 -30.95 -38.35
C THR A 186 120.41 -29.98 -38.01
N GLU A 187 120.21 -29.64 -36.73
CA GLU A 187 119.21 -28.66 -36.31
C GLU A 187 119.70 -27.23 -36.62
N ILE A 188 118.84 -26.41 -37.23
CA ILE A 188 119.13 -25.03 -37.67
C ILE A 188 118.61 -23.95 -36.69
N SER A 189 118.32 -24.35 -35.45
CA SER A 189 117.75 -23.50 -34.41
C SER A 189 118.14 -23.97 -33.01
N ALA A 190 118.21 -23.05 -32.05
CA ALA A 190 118.48 -23.34 -30.65
C ALA A 190 117.42 -22.67 -29.76
N VAL A 191 116.87 -23.39 -28.78
CA VAL A 191 116.05 -22.81 -27.71
C VAL A 191 116.89 -22.72 -26.45
N LEU A 192 117.10 -21.51 -25.95
CA LEU A 192 117.79 -21.24 -24.68
C LEU A 192 116.77 -20.97 -23.58
N ARG A 193 117.08 -21.41 -22.36
CA ARG A 193 116.38 -21.00 -21.14
C ARG A 193 117.32 -20.23 -20.23
N ILE A 194 116.96 -19.00 -19.90
CA ILE A 194 117.79 -18.03 -19.18
C ILE A 194 116.94 -17.37 -18.09
N MET A 195 117.39 -17.52 -16.84
CA MET A 195 116.63 -17.13 -15.63
C MET A 195 117.24 -15.94 -14.88
N GLU A 196 118.38 -15.45 -15.39
CA GLU A 196 119.22 -14.39 -14.86
C GLU A 196 119.07 -13.15 -15.75
N ASN A 197 119.16 -11.95 -15.18
CA ASN A 197 118.99 -10.69 -15.90
C ASN A 197 120.36 -10.13 -16.28
N GLY A 198 120.52 -9.62 -17.51
CA GLY A 198 121.78 -9.10 -18.01
C GLY A 198 121.94 -9.20 -19.53
N LEU A 199 123.15 -8.88 -20.01
CA LEU A 199 123.53 -9.00 -21.41
C LEU A 199 124.25 -10.33 -21.66
N HIS A 200 123.77 -11.10 -22.62
CA HIS A 200 124.18 -12.47 -22.95
C HIS A 200 124.66 -12.58 -24.39
N LEU A 201 125.46 -13.61 -24.67
CA LEU A 201 126.07 -13.88 -25.98
C LEU A 201 125.65 -15.26 -26.49
N PHE A 202 125.08 -15.37 -27.69
CA PHE A 202 124.88 -16.64 -28.40
C PHE A 202 125.97 -16.84 -29.46
N GLU A 203 126.44 -18.08 -29.64
CA GLU A 203 127.48 -18.44 -30.61
C GLU A 203 127.14 -19.77 -31.31
N VAL A 204 127.45 -19.91 -32.60
CA VAL A 204 127.18 -21.14 -33.37
C VAL A 204 128.20 -21.37 -34.50
N ARG A 205 128.55 -22.64 -34.74
CA ARG A 205 129.57 -23.09 -35.71
C ARG A 205 129.18 -24.40 -36.39
N ALA A 206 129.66 -24.63 -37.61
CA ALA A 206 129.38 -25.82 -38.43
C ALA A 206 130.52 -26.86 -38.42
N LYS A 207 130.23 -28.05 -38.95
CA LYS A 207 131.21 -29.09 -39.32
C LYS A 207 130.74 -29.84 -40.58
N ASP A 208 131.70 -30.21 -41.42
CA ASP A 208 131.50 -30.98 -42.66
C ASP A 208 131.39 -32.50 -42.41
N GLU A 209 131.25 -33.30 -43.49
CA GLU A 209 131.23 -34.76 -43.44
C GLU A 209 132.61 -35.40 -43.14
N VAL A 210 133.72 -34.74 -43.50
CA VAL A 210 135.09 -35.29 -43.37
C VAL A 210 135.64 -35.16 -41.94
N GLY A 211 135.22 -34.14 -41.19
CA GLY A 211 135.67 -33.84 -39.83
C GLY A 211 136.08 -32.39 -39.57
N ASN A 212 136.07 -31.52 -40.58
CA ASN A 212 136.54 -30.15 -40.53
C ASN A 212 135.48 -29.22 -39.90
N GLU A 213 135.85 -28.52 -38.83
CA GLU A 213 134.99 -27.61 -38.07
C GLU A 213 135.23 -26.15 -38.48
N ASP A 214 134.16 -25.35 -38.49
CA ASP A 214 134.22 -23.90 -38.70
C ASP A 214 135.09 -23.25 -37.60
N ALA A 215 136.14 -22.55 -38.04
CA ALA A 215 137.15 -21.90 -37.20
C ALA A 215 136.69 -20.53 -36.66
N THR A 216 135.58 -19.99 -37.18
CA THR A 216 135.07 -18.63 -36.92
C THR A 216 133.57 -18.64 -36.63
N PRO A 217 133.16 -19.09 -35.42
CA PRO A 217 131.74 -19.16 -35.05
C PRO A 217 131.01 -17.82 -35.22
N ALA A 218 129.79 -17.87 -35.75
CA ALA A 218 128.89 -16.72 -35.80
C ALA A 218 128.41 -16.36 -34.38
N GLN A 219 128.26 -15.07 -34.07
CA GLN A 219 127.97 -14.58 -32.72
C GLN A 219 126.87 -13.49 -32.70
N ALA A 220 126.05 -13.43 -31.63
CA ALA A 220 125.02 -12.40 -31.43
C ALA A 220 124.77 -12.06 -29.95
N TRP A 221 124.63 -10.77 -29.62
CA TRP A 221 124.36 -10.26 -28.27
C TRP A 221 122.87 -9.93 -28.04
N PHE A 222 122.37 -10.16 -26.84
CA PHE A 222 120.97 -9.95 -26.45
C PHE A 222 120.80 -9.70 -24.94
N GLU A 223 119.72 -9.04 -24.51
CA GLU A 223 119.48 -8.67 -23.11
C GLU A 223 118.24 -9.38 -22.52
N VAL A 224 118.36 -9.86 -21.28
CA VAL A 224 117.29 -10.51 -20.50
C VAL A 224 116.94 -9.63 -19.30
N SER A 225 115.65 -9.39 -19.07
CA SER A 225 115.17 -8.73 -17.85
C SER A 225 113.81 -9.30 -17.42
N ILE A 226 113.83 -10.12 -16.36
CA ILE A 226 112.68 -10.81 -15.76
C ILE A 226 112.43 -10.22 -14.38
N ASP A 227 111.18 -9.78 -14.15
CA ASP A 227 110.72 -9.25 -12.87
C ASP A 227 110.09 -10.36 -11.99
N LYS A 228 110.19 -10.21 -10.67
CA LYS A 228 109.89 -11.22 -9.63
C LYS A 228 109.45 -10.62 -8.30
N GLU A 229 109.52 -9.30 -8.11
CA GLU A 229 109.10 -8.64 -6.86
C GLU A 229 107.64 -8.17 -7.01
N PRO A 230 106.79 -8.29 -5.98
CA PRO A 230 105.43 -7.78 -6.05
C PRO A 230 105.38 -6.28 -5.74
N PRO A 231 104.36 -5.56 -6.24
CA PRO A 231 104.11 -4.18 -5.84
C PRO A 231 103.62 -4.09 -4.39
N GLU A 232 103.74 -2.91 -3.78
CA GLU A 232 103.28 -2.57 -2.42
C GLU A 232 102.24 -1.42 -2.48
N THR A 233 101.12 -1.56 -1.77
CA THR A 233 99.94 -0.66 -1.83
C THR A 233 99.77 0.20 -0.58
N GLU A 234 99.21 1.41 -0.71
CA GLU A 234 98.77 2.25 0.41
C GLU A 234 97.44 2.96 0.09
N ILE A 235 96.43 2.82 0.96
CA ILE A 235 95.18 3.61 0.89
C ILE A 235 95.46 5.00 1.44
N THR A 236 95.18 6.04 0.65
CA THR A 236 95.60 7.41 0.94
C THR A 236 94.59 8.11 1.84
N ASN A 237 94.95 8.33 3.11
CA ASN A 237 94.15 9.03 4.11
C ASN A 237 92.67 8.55 4.19
N PRO A 238 92.43 7.25 4.51
CA PRO A 238 91.08 6.73 4.64
C PRO A 238 90.30 7.45 5.77
N PRO A 239 88.99 7.72 5.58
CA PRO A 239 88.15 8.28 6.64
C PRO A 239 87.98 7.30 7.80
N GLN A 240 87.88 7.82 9.03
CA GLN A 240 87.43 7.04 10.18
C GLN A 240 85.92 6.78 10.14
N VAL A 241 85.15 7.77 9.68
CA VAL A 241 83.68 7.72 9.58
C VAL A 241 83.23 8.21 8.20
N VAL A 242 82.31 7.49 7.58
CA VAL A 242 81.65 7.80 6.30
C VAL A 242 80.16 8.02 6.56
N LYS A 243 79.61 9.19 6.16
CA LYS A 243 78.20 9.56 6.36
C LYS A 243 77.33 9.39 5.12
N THR A 244 77.74 8.57 4.17
CA THR A 244 77.12 8.44 2.84
C THR A 244 77.10 6.99 2.37
N VAL A 245 76.03 6.59 1.66
CA VAL A 245 75.94 5.27 0.98
C VAL A 245 76.99 5.07 -0.12
N ASP A 246 77.58 6.17 -0.59
CA ASP A 246 78.58 6.24 -1.64
C ASP A 246 79.85 6.93 -1.10
N PHE A 247 81.03 6.34 -1.30
CA PHE A 247 82.30 6.98 -0.96
C PHE A 247 83.44 6.51 -1.89
N THR A 248 84.28 7.45 -2.34
CA THR A 248 85.44 7.15 -3.18
C THR A 248 86.71 7.05 -2.35
N PHE A 249 87.31 5.87 -2.30
CA PHE A 249 88.63 5.66 -1.70
C PHE A 249 89.71 5.84 -2.76
N THR A 250 90.75 6.60 -2.43
CA THR A 250 91.96 6.75 -3.25
C THR A 250 93.10 5.94 -2.66
N PHE A 251 93.98 5.45 -3.52
CA PHE A 251 95.14 4.66 -3.16
C PHE A 251 96.30 4.96 -4.10
N LYS A 252 97.47 4.45 -3.74
CA LYS A 252 98.70 4.50 -4.52
C LYS A 252 99.43 3.18 -4.32
N GLY A 253 100.38 2.91 -5.19
CA GLY A 253 101.28 1.78 -5.09
C GLY A 253 102.66 2.15 -5.59
N ASN A 254 103.62 1.28 -5.29
CA ASN A 254 104.98 1.37 -5.78
C ASN A 254 105.50 -0.03 -6.09
N ASP A 255 106.47 -0.09 -6.99
CA ASP A 255 107.06 -1.33 -7.47
C ASP A 255 108.52 -1.06 -7.92
N ASN A 256 109.32 -2.10 -8.10
CA ASN A 256 110.74 -1.98 -8.42
C ASN A 256 111.01 -1.59 -9.90
N LEU A 257 110.09 -1.95 -10.81
CA LEU A 257 110.27 -1.85 -12.27
C LEU A 257 109.01 -1.32 -12.98
N THR A 258 107.82 -1.68 -12.51
CA THR A 258 106.56 -1.08 -12.95
C THR A 258 106.37 0.29 -12.30
N LYS A 259 105.89 1.28 -13.06
CA LYS A 259 105.74 2.62 -12.52
C LYS A 259 104.40 2.79 -11.79
N PRO A 260 104.30 3.69 -10.80
CA PRO A 260 103.04 4.00 -10.12
C PRO A 260 101.89 4.39 -11.05
N GLU A 261 102.17 5.01 -12.21
CA GLU A 261 101.14 5.32 -13.20
C GLU A 261 100.68 4.12 -14.04
N ASP A 262 101.44 3.02 -14.09
CA ASP A 262 101.17 1.83 -14.92
C ASP A 262 100.67 0.62 -14.09
N LEU A 263 100.84 0.66 -12.77
CA LEU A 263 100.20 -0.25 -11.82
C LEU A 263 98.68 -0.29 -11.99
N LYS A 264 98.14 -1.50 -11.87
CA LYS A 264 96.70 -1.79 -11.82
C LYS A 264 96.34 -2.06 -10.36
N TYR A 265 95.07 -1.96 -9.98
CA TYR A 265 94.63 -2.21 -8.61
C TYR A 265 93.33 -3.02 -8.58
N GLU A 266 93.27 -3.93 -7.64
CA GLU A 266 92.07 -4.69 -7.29
C GLU A 266 91.65 -4.36 -5.86
N TRP A 267 90.35 -4.45 -5.56
CA TRP A 267 89.78 -4.18 -4.25
C TRP A 267 88.70 -5.17 -3.86
N ARG A 268 88.44 -5.30 -2.56
CA ARG A 268 87.23 -5.95 -2.02
C ARG A 268 86.78 -5.31 -0.70
N LEU A 269 85.52 -5.50 -0.36
CA LEU A 269 84.88 -4.96 0.83
C LEU A 269 84.43 -6.12 1.74
N ASP A 270 84.70 -6.02 3.03
CA ASP A 270 84.38 -6.99 4.09
C ASP A 270 84.92 -8.41 3.82
N GLY A 271 86.08 -8.52 3.17
CA GLY A 271 86.67 -9.81 2.81
C GLY A 271 85.90 -10.62 1.77
N ARG A 272 84.93 -10.01 1.06
CA ARG A 272 84.08 -10.71 0.07
C ARG A 272 84.82 -10.94 -1.23
N ASP A 273 85.01 -12.20 -1.60
CA ASP A 273 85.54 -12.59 -2.91
C ASP A 273 84.43 -12.65 -4.00
N PRO A 274 84.78 -12.51 -5.29
CA PRO A 274 86.12 -12.24 -5.82
C PRO A 274 86.57 -10.80 -5.62
N TRP A 275 87.88 -10.59 -5.68
CA TRP A 275 88.48 -9.28 -5.90
C TRP A 275 87.89 -8.63 -7.16
N LYS A 276 87.74 -7.30 -7.13
CA LYS A 276 87.17 -6.49 -8.20
C LYS A 276 88.23 -5.54 -8.75
N ASP A 277 88.25 -5.37 -10.06
CA ASP A 277 89.04 -4.31 -10.69
C ASP A 277 88.67 -2.93 -10.13
N SER A 278 89.68 -2.07 -9.98
CA SER A 278 89.49 -0.65 -9.69
C SER A 278 88.76 0.06 -10.84
N THR A 279 87.82 0.94 -10.53
CA THR A 279 87.06 1.71 -11.53
C THR A 279 87.90 2.80 -12.20
N GLU A 280 88.92 3.30 -11.52
CA GLU A 280 89.88 4.29 -12.02
C GLU A 280 91.32 3.81 -11.76
N LYS A 281 92.33 4.47 -12.35
CA LYS A 281 93.74 4.04 -12.20
C LYS A 281 94.23 3.98 -10.74
N ASN A 282 93.67 4.76 -9.83
CA ASN A 282 94.15 4.88 -8.45
C ASN A 282 93.02 5.19 -7.43
N ALA A 283 91.77 4.89 -7.79
CA ALA A 283 90.61 5.13 -6.95
C ALA A 283 89.46 4.16 -7.25
N THR A 284 88.72 3.78 -6.22
CA THR A 284 87.47 3.00 -6.35
C THR A 284 86.33 3.70 -5.64
N LYS A 285 85.17 3.78 -6.29
CA LYS A 285 83.93 4.24 -5.66
C LYS A 285 83.18 3.05 -5.08
N LEU A 286 83.10 3.01 -3.75
CA LEU A 286 82.16 2.14 -3.05
C LEU A 286 80.76 2.77 -3.12
N SER A 287 79.74 1.93 -3.33
CA SER A 287 78.34 2.33 -3.46
C SER A 287 77.43 1.28 -2.82
N GLY A 288 76.36 1.73 -2.17
CA GLY A 288 75.48 0.88 -1.39
C GLY A 288 76.09 0.44 -0.04
N LEU A 289 76.91 1.30 0.56
CA LEU A 289 77.42 1.13 1.92
C LEU A 289 76.27 1.11 2.94
N THR A 290 76.40 0.27 3.97
CA THR A 290 75.41 0.04 5.02
C THR A 290 75.95 0.48 6.38
N ASN A 291 75.09 0.86 7.33
CA ASN A 291 75.57 1.25 8.66
C ASN A 291 76.33 0.13 9.38
N GLY A 292 77.44 0.50 10.03
CA GLY A 292 78.34 -0.40 10.74
C GLY A 292 79.80 -0.26 10.30
N ILE A 293 80.66 -1.09 10.90
CA ILE A 293 82.11 -1.09 10.60
C ILE A 293 82.38 -1.92 9.34
N HIS A 294 83.00 -1.29 8.35
CA HIS A 294 83.41 -1.88 7.08
C HIS A 294 84.93 -1.95 6.96
N ILE A 295 85.43 -2.92 6.18
CA ILE A 295 86.86 -3.06 5.88
C ILE A 295 87.06 -3.10 4.36
N LEU A 296 87.69 -2.07 3.82
CA LEU A 296 88.19 -2.06 2.44
C LEU A 296 89.60 -2.65 2.40
N GLU A 297 89.83 -3.61 1.52
CA GLU A 297 91.14 -4.15 1.17
C GLU A 297 91.47 -3.76 -0.28
N VAL A 298 92.67 -3.27 -0.56
CA VAL A 298 93.15 -2.91 -1.90
C VAL A 298 94.55 -3.49 -2.13
N ARG A 299 94.79 -4.04 -3.32
CA ARG A 299 96.10 -4.55 -3.75
C ARG A 299 96.48 -4.05 -5.14
N ALA A 300 97.74 -3.73 -5.33
CA ALA A 300 98.32 -3.44 -6.62
C ALA A 300 98.65 -4.71 -7.41
N VAL A 301 98.71 -4.58 -8.73
CA VAL A 301 99.14 -5.59 -9.70
C VAL A 301 100.06 -4.93 -10.71
N ASP A 302 101.21 -5.53 -10.96
CA ASP A 302 102.26 -4.96 -11.82
C ASP A 302 102.02 -5.19 -13.33
N ASP A 303 103.02 -4.93 -14.17
CA ASP A 303 102.93 -5.13 -15.62
C ASP A 303 103.29 -6.55 -16.11
N VAL A 304 103.78 -7.44 -15.22
CA VAL A 304 104.08 -8.86 -15.53
C VAL A 304 103.10 -9.84 -14.88
N GLY A 305 102.25 -9.38 -13.95
CA GLY A 305 101.24 -10.14 -13.22
C GLY A 305 101.61 -10.50 -11.77
N ASN A 306 102.65 -9.92 -11.15
CA ASN A 306 102.81 -10.07 -9.70
C ASN A 306 101.75 -9.20 -8.99
N VAL A 307 101.18 -9.75 -7.91
CA VAL A 307 100.19 -9.07 -7.08
C VAL A 307 100.79 -8.74 -5.71
N ASP A 308 100.39 -7.62 -5.14
CA ASP A 308 100.69 -7.28 -3.74
C ASP A 308 100.18 -8.40 -2.81
N LYS A 309 101.05 -8.83 -1.90
CA LYS A 309 100.86 -9.95 -0.96
C LYS A 309 100.36 -9.47 0.42
N THR A 310 100.39 -8.17 0.65
CA THR A 310 100.08 -7.44 1.88
C THR A 310 99.08 -6.31 1.57
N PRO A 311 97.87 -6.64 1.08
CA PRO A 311 96.88 -5.66 0.66
C PRO A 311 96.66 -4.58 1.71
N ALA A 312 96.71 -3.32 1.28
CA ALA A 312 96.41 -2.18 2.12
C ALA A 312 94.97 -2.28 2.65
N GLN A 313 94.80 -2.14 3.96
CA GLN A 313 93.49 -2.25 4.62
C GLN A 313 93.07 -0.92 5.25
N ALA A 314 91.81 -0.53 5.04
CA ALA A 314 91.18 0.61 5.69
C ALA A 314 89.91 0.14 6.42
N THR A 315 89.90 0.26 7.75
CA THR A 315 88.70 0.09 8.57
C THR A 315 88.03 1.45 8.74
N PHE A 316 86.74 1.53 8.44
CA PHE A 316 85.94 2.75 8.54
C PHE A 316 84.53 2.42 9.04
N GLU A 317 83.96 3.30 9.84
CA GLU A 317 82.56 3.20 10.26
C GLU A 317 81.66 3.93 9.27
N VAL A 318 80.63 3.27 8.78
CA VAL A 318 79.55 3.90 8.04
C VAL A 318 78.46 4.27 9.04
N SER A 319 78.24 5.57 9.19
CA SER A 319 77.25 6.19 10.08
C SER A 319 76.43 7.16 9.23
N ILE A 320 75.57 6.58 8.40
CA ILE A 320 74.54 7.28 7.64
C ILE A 320 73.38 7.48 8.61
N ASP A 321 73.00 8.73 8.84
CA ASP A 321 71.78 9.03 9.58
C ASP A 321 70.59 8.56 8.73
N LEU A 322 69.72 7.73 9.30
CA LEU A 322 68.59 7.17 8.57
C LEU A 322 67.36 8.07 8.78
N PRO A 323 66.49 8.27 7.77
CA PRO A 323 65.28 9.03 7.99
C PRO A 323 64.42 8.44 9.12
N PRO A 324 63.86 9.29 10.00
CA PRO A 324 63.09 8.84 11.15
C PRO A 324 61.80 8.13 10.72
N GLU A 325 61.33 7.16 11.50
CA GLU A 325 60.02 6.53 11.33
C GLU A 325 58.96 7.28 12.15
N THR A 326 57.76 7.49 11.59
CA THR A 326 56.62 8.11 12.27
C THR A 326 55.51 7.11 12.57
N GLU A 327 54.83 7.28 13.71
CA GLU A 327 53.67 6.50 14.13
C GLU A 327 52.57 7.45 14.64
N ILE A 328 51.32 7.26 14.20
CA ILE A 328 50.15 7.95 14.77
C ILE A 328 49.56 7.06 15.86
N VAL A 329 50.02 7.28 17.10
CA VAL A 329 49.74 6.43 18.27
C VAL A 329 48.33 6.60 18.87
N ASP A 330 47.63 7.69 18.53
CA ASP A 330 46.25 7.93 18.99
C ASP A 330 45.39 8.43 17.83
N LEU A 331 44.41 7.61 17.43
CA LEU A 331 43.47 7.88 16.35
C LEU A 331 42.07 8.08 16.93
N PRO A 332 41.42 9.23 16.70
CA PRO A 332 40.06 9.46 17.14
C PRO A 332 39.09 8.58 16.34
N LYS A 333 38.66 7.46 16.94
CA LYS A 333 37.91 6.38 16.28
C LYS A 333 36.58 6.80 15.64
N VAL A 334 35.99 7.89 16.10
CA VAL A 334 34.85 8.59 15.48
C VAL A 334 35.04 10.08 15.78
N VAL A 335 35.07 10.94 14.76
CA VAL A 335 35.16 12.39 14.96
C VAL A 335 33.78 13.00 14.74
N ILE A 336 33.04 13.25 15.83
CA ILE A 336 31.68 13.82 15.81
C ILE A 336 31.66 15.36 15.95
N SER A 337 32.71 16.03 15.50
CA SER A 337 32.87 17.49 15.63
C SER A 337 33.82 18.03 14.57
N SER A 338 33.90 19.36 14.41
CA SER A 338 34.88 19.99 13.51
C SER A 338 36.31 20.03 14.07
N GLU A 339 36.61 19.31 15.16
CA GLU A 339 37.93 19.21 15.77
C GLU A 339 38.38 17.75 15.91
N ALA A 340 39.65 17.47 15.56
CA ALA A 340 40.31 16.19 15.82
C ALA A 340 41.65 16.44 16.51
N THR A 341 42.12 15.48 17.30
CA THR A 341 43.44 15.53 17.93
C THR A 341 44.17 14.22 17.67
N PHE A 342 45.36 14.32 17.07
CA PHE A 342 46.23 13.20 16.76
C PHE A 342 47.46 13.26 17.67
N ARG A 343 47.96 12.10 18.09
CA ARG A 343 49.25 11.99 18.77
C ARG A 343 50.27 11.33 17.85
N LEU A 344 51.42 11.98 17.76
CA LEU A 344 52.55 11.55 16.94
C LEU A 344 53.65 11.00 17.85
N GLN A 345 54.23 9.89 17.43
CA GLN A 345 55.46 9.37 18.00
C GLN A 345 56.43 9.07 16.87
N GLY A 346 57.61 9.68 16.92
CA GLY A 346 58.72 9.34 16.04
C GLY A 346 59.68 8.36 16.71
N ARG A 347 60.43 7.63 15.89
CA ARG A 347 61.56 6.77 16.27
C ARG A 347 62.70 7.06 15.31
N ASP A 348 63.90 7.18 15.83
CA ASP A 348 65.13 7.31 15.06
C ASP A 348 66.28 6.63 15.81
N ALA A 349 67.36 6.32 15.10
CA ALA A 349 68.56 5.67 15.63
C ALA A 349 69.45 6.64 16.43
N GLU A 350 69.64 7.87 15.94
CA GLU A 350 70.54 8.86 16.55
C GLU A 350 69.77 10.01 17.25
N THR A 351 68.71 10.52 16.61
CA THR A 351 67.87 11.59 17.16
C THR A 351 66.87 11.05 18.17
N LYS A 352 66.95 11.54 19.40
CA LYS A 352 66.04 11.12 20.46
C LYS A 352 64.60 11.60 20.19
N PRO A 353 63.56 10.87 20.65
CA PRO A 353 62.16 11.25 20.42
C PRO A 353 61.76 12.64 20.92
N GLU A 354 62.44 13.18 21.95
CA GLU A 354 62.26 14.56 22.44
C GLU A 354 62.90 15.64 21.53
N ASN A 355 63.69 15.24 20.54
CA ASN A 355 64.35 16.12 19.59
C ASN A 355 63.79 16.06 18.16
N LEU A 356 63.13 14.95 17.79
CA LEU A 356 62.39 14.84 16.53
C LEU A 356 61.38 15.98 16.38
N GLN A 357 61.29 16.52 15.16
CA GLN A 357 60.30 17.51 14.78
C GLN A 357 59.28 16.87 13.83
N TYR A 358 58.01 17.26 13.93
CA TYR A 358 56.93 16.69 13.14
C TYR A 358 56.32 17.73 12.21
N SER A 359 56.15 17.34 10.95
CA SER A 359 55.30 18.01 9.97
C SER A 359 54.07 17.14 9.71
N TRP A 360 52.92 17.76 9.51
CA TRP A 360 51.67 17.06 9.18
C TRP A 360 50.91 17.76 8.06
N ARG A 361 50.02 17.02 7.39
CA ARG A 361 49.03 17.57 6.47
C ARG A 361 47.69 16.84 6.59
N LEU A 362 46.67 17.44 5.99
CA LEU A 362 45.31 16.92 5.88
C LEU A 362 44.93 16.98 4.39
N ASP A 363 44.38 15.89 3.84
CA ASP A 363 43.82 15.83 2.47
C ASP A 363 44.75 16.43 1.39
N ASP A 364 45.99 15.94 1.34
CA ASP A 364 47.04 16.37 0.39
C ASP A 364 47.47 17.85 0.46
N ASN A 365 46.95 18.67 1.38
CA ASN A 365 47.34 20.09 1.56
C ASN A 365 48.84 20.28 1.88
N GLU A 366 49.32 21.53 1.85
CA GLU A 366 50.71 21.86 2.21
C GLU A 366 51.10 21.34 3.61
N TRP A 367 52.30 20.78 3.72
CA TRP A 367 52.86 20.31 4.98
C TRP A 367 53.02 21.47 5.98
N SER A 368 52.61 21.25 7.23
CA SER A 368 52.89 22.16 8.34
C SER A 368 54.40 22.38 8.48
N LYS A 369 54.80 23.51 9.06
CA LYS A 369 56.20 23.69 9.49
C LYS A 369 56.58 22.60 10.51
N PRO A 370 57.80 22.05 10.45
CA PRO A 370 58.29 21.13 11.48
C PRO A 370 58.24 21.77 12.87
N SER A 371 57.87 20.99 13.88
CA SER A 371 57.85 21.42 15.28
C SER A 371 57.99 20.24 16.24
N LYS A 372 58.52 20.44 17.45
CA LYS A 372 58.63 19.37 18.48
C LYS A 372 57.28 18.99 19.14
N GLU A 373 56.15 19.45 18.58
CA GLU A 373 54.81 19.16 19.11
C GLU A 373 54.37 17.75 18.71
N THR A 374 54.27 16.85 19.68
CA THR A 374 53.78 15.46 19.49
C THR A 374 52.25 15.36 19.48
N THR A 375 51.53 16.48 19.55
CA THR A 375 50.06 16.52 19.54
C THR A 375 49.57 17.54 18.52
N VAL A 376 48.87 17.06 17.49
CA VAL A 376 48.30 17.89 16.42
C VAL A 376 46.82 18.06 16.66
N LYS A 377 46.36 19.30 16.92
CA LYS A 377 44.93 19.63 16.98
C LYS A 377 44.48 20.25 15.65
N LEU A 378 43.64 19.53 14.92
CA LEU A 378 42.92 20.06 13.77
C LEU A 378 41.63 20.73 14.22
N THR A 379 41.23 21.79 13.51
CA THR A 379 39.96 22.52 13.72
C THR A 379 39.38 22.91 12.37
N LYS A 380 38.07 23.16 12.30
CA LYS A 380 37.32 23.44 11.05
C LYS A 380 37.35 22.28 10.04
N LEU A 381 37.40 21.04 10.53
CA LEU A 381 37.18 19.86 9.70
C LEU A 381 35.79 19.92 9.04
N THR A 382 35.69 19.40 7.82
CA THR A 382 34.42 19.24 7.08
C THR A 382 33.76 17.90 7.44
N ASP A 383 32.66 17.55 6.80
CA ASP A 383 32.07 16.21 6.94
C ASP A 383 32.63 15.26 5.89
N GLY A 384 32.71 13.96 6.21
CA GLY A 384 33.18 12.90 5.32
C GLY A 384 34.56 12.34 5.69
N LYS A 385 35.23 11.74 4.69
CA LYS A 385 36.48 11.00 4.89
C LYS A 385 37.69 11.89 4.63
N HIS A 386 38.56 11.91 5.63
CA HIS A 386 39.78 12.70 5.66
C HIS A 386 41.01 11.81 5.73
N LEU A 387 42.09 12.25 5.09
CA LEU A 387 43.42 11.63 5.17
C LEU A 387 44.33 12.54 5.99
N PHE A 388 44.65 12.13 7.21
CA PHE A 388 45.69 12.76 8.02
C PHE A 388 47.03 12.07 7.75
N GLU A 389 48.08 12.86 7.54
CA GLU A 389 49.44 12.36 7.34
C GLU A 389 50.42 13.12 8.22
N ALA A 390 51.35 12.40 8.83
CA ALA A 390 52.39 12.97 9.68
C ALA A 390 53.76 12.35 9.36
N ARG A 391 54.80 13.18 9.39
CA ARG A 391 56.18 12.77 9.13
C ARG A 391 57.13 13.42 10.11
N ALA A 392 58.08 12.65 10.61
CA ALA A 392 59.16 13.11 11.46
C ALA A 392 60.31 13.69 10.64
N HIS A 393 61.11 14.52 11.31
CA HIS A 393 62.32 15.16 10.86
C HIS A 393 63.36 15.02 11.99
N ASP A 394 64.57 14.58 11.66
CA ASP A 394 65.67 14.37 12.61
C ASP A 394 66.54 15.62 12.82
N GLU A 395 67.63 15.51 13.61
CA GLU A 395 68.59 16.62 13.80
C GLU A 395 69.56 16.83 12.62
N ALA A 396 69.57 15.95 11.62
CA ALA A 396 70.30 16.08 10.35
C ALA A 396 69.43 16.61 9.19
N GLU A 397 68.17 16.95 9.46
CA GLU A 397 67.12 17.34 8.51
C GLU A 397 66.65 16.25 7.53
N ASN A 398 66.97 14.97 7.74
CA ASN A 398 66.29 13.92 6.98
C ASN A 398 64.82 13.82 7.41
N ILE A 399 63.98 13.40 6.47
CA ILE A 399 62.52 13.41 6.58
C ILE A 399 62.00 12.00 6.38
N ASP A 400 61.09 11.54 7.23
CA ASP A 400 60.41 10.24 7.04
C ASP A 400 59.90 10.11 5.59
N GLN A 401 60.42 9.10 4.88
CA GLN A 401 60.10 8.80 3.48
C GLN A 401 58.79 8.00 3.35
N THR A 402 58.25 7.53 4.47
CA THR A 402 57.03 6.75 4.62
C THR A 402 56.10 7.40 5.66
N PRO A 403 55.61 8.64 5.43
CA PRO A 403 54.76 9.34 6.39
C PRO A 403 53.64 8.46 6.96
N ALA A 404 53.45 8.50 8.27
CA ALA A 404 52.35 7.82 8.92
C ALA A 404 51.02 8.38 8.38
N GLN A 405 50.26 7.52 7.71
CA GLN A 405 48.97 7.86 7.12
C GLN A 405 47.82 7.28 7.95
N ALA A 406 46.77 8.06 8.16
CA ALA A 406 45.54 7.60 8.80
C ALA A 406 44.29 8.17 8.12
N TRP A 407 43.44 7.26 7.65
CA TRP A 407 42.07 7.59 7.26
C TRP A 407 41.19 7.70 8.51
N PHE A 408 40.46 8.80 8.60
CA PHE A 408 39.44 8.99 9.62
C PHE A 408 38.17 9.57 8.98
N GLU A 409 37.03 9.26 9.56
CA GLU A 409 35.74 9.74 9.10
C GLU A 409 35.22 10.76 10.12
N VAL A 410 35.05 11.99 9.65
CA VAL A 410 34.39 13.05 10.39
C VAL A 410 32.91 12.95 10.05
N THR A 411 32.10 12.72 11.07
CA THR A 411 30.64 12.68 10.95
C THR A 411 30.10 13.76 11.87
N ILE A 412 30.12 15.00 11.40
CA ILE A 412 29.56 16.13 12.14
C ILE A 412 28.05 15.89 12.21
N PRO A 413 27.44 15.69 13.39
CA PRO A 413 26.01 15.54 13.48
C PRO A 413 25.37 16.87 13.08
N VAL A 414 24.86 16.94 11.85
CA VAL A 414 23.98 18.04 11.43
C VAL A 414 22.79 18.02 12.39
N PRO A 415 22.49 19.13 13.10
CA PRO A 415 21.35 19.15 13.98
C PRO A 415 20.07 19.00 13.15
N ALA A 416 19.09 18.27 13.68
CA ALA A 416 17.85 17.98 12.96
C ALA A 416 17.16 19.27 12.49
N ILE A 417 16.65 19.28 11.27
CA ILE A 417 15.80 20.37 10.80
C ILE A 417 14.40 20.21 11.38
N LYS A 418 14.00 21.18 12.19
CA LYS A 418 12.68 21.26 12.80
C LYS A 418 11.71 21.95 11.85
N ILE A 419 10.82 21.17 11.25
CA ILE A 419 9.73 21.65 10.39
C ILE A 419 8.54 22.09 11.25
N THR A 420 8.01 23.28 11.00
CA THR A 420 6.86 23.87 11.74
C THR A 420 5.87 24.50 10.74
N PRO A 421 4.55 24.34 10.90
CA PRO A 421 3.88 23.40 11.80
C PRO A 421 4.15 21.95 11.40
N LEU A 422 4.07 21.03 12.36
CA LEU A 422 3.80 19.63 12.03
C LEU A 422 2.38 19.58 11.43
N PRO A 423 2.20 19.11 10.19
CA PRO A 423 0.95 19.27 9.48
C PRO A 423 -0.17 18.44 10.12
N GLN A 424 -1.31 19.08 10.40
CA GLN A 424 -2.51 18.37 10.83
C GLN A 424 -3.19 17.76 9.61
N SER A 425 -3.13 16.43 9.53
CA SER A 425 -3.62 15.65 8.39
C SER A 425 -5.04 15.12 8.66
N PRO A 426 -5.99 15.22 7.71
CA PRO A 426 -5.83 15.81 6.38
C PRO A 426 -5.98 17.34 6.36
N LEU A 427 -5.22 18.01 5.51
CA LEU A 427 -5.38 19.44 5.22
C LEU A 427 -6.69 19.71 4.47
N GLN A 428 -7.27 20.88 4.75
CA GLN A 428 -8.57 21.34 4.24
C GLN A 428 -8.45 22.61 3.37
N ILE A 429 -7.21 22.95 2.95
CA ILE A 429 -6.87 24.01 2.00
C ILE A 429 -5.73 23.50 1.09
N PRO A 430 -5.63 23.95 -0.18
CA PRO A 430 -4.66 23.44 -1.16
C PRO A 430 -3.28 24.14 -1.04
N GLU A 431 -3.03 24.78 0.10
CA GLU A 431 -1.79 25.50 0.40
C GLU A 431 -1.29 25.18 1.81
N ILE A 432 0.02 25.18 2.00
CA ILE A 432 0.65 25.14 3.33
C ILE A 432 2.01 25.85 3.30
N THR A 433 2.24 26.72 4.27
CA THR A 433 3.58 27.27 4.55
C THR A 433 4.24 26.46 5.66
N PHE A 434 5.34 25.80 5.32
CA PHE A 434 6.29 25.27 6.30
C PHE A 434 7.36 26.34 6.58
N SER A 435 7.69 26.57 7.84
CA SER A 435 8.98 27.10 8.26
C SER A 435 9.90 25.98 8.71
N PHE A 436 11.21 26.19 8.57
CA PHE A 436 12.23 25.20 8.92
C PHE A 436 13.49 25.86 9.45
N GLU A 437 14.01 25.29 10.54
CA GLU A 437 15.23 25.74 11.21
C GLU A 437 16.08 24.54 11.62
N VAL A 438 17.40 24.63 11.44
CA VAL A 438 18.35 23.69 12.04
C VAL A 438 18.36 23.92 13.56
N GLU A 439 18.08 22.87 14.35
CA GLU A 439 18.06 23.01 15.82
C GLU A 439 19.42 23.48 16.38
N GLY A 440 19.40 24.46 17.29
CA GLY A 440 20.62 25.11 17.81
C GLY A 440 21.17 26.26 16.94
N GLY A 441 20.69 26.42 15.71
CA GLY A 441 20.93 27.59 14.87
C GLY A 441 22.27 27.62 14.11
N GLY A 442 22.65 28.82 13.65
CA GLY A 442 23.82 29.07 12.80
C GLY A 442 23.44 29.65 11.43
N GLU A 443 24.44 29.98 10.61
CA GLU A 443 24.21 30.33 9.19
C GLU A 443 24.14 29.04 8.35
N TRP A 444 22.95 28.71 7.87
CA TRP A 444 22.66 27.56 7.03
C TRP A 444 21.99 28.00 5.73
N LEU A 445 22.24 27.26 4.64
CA LEU A 445 21.49 27.37 3.39
C LEU A 445 20.53 26.19 3.27
N TYR A 446 19.27 26.45 2.94
CA TYR A 446 18.22 25.45 2.86
C TYR A 446 17.84 25.16 1.40
N SER A 447 17.52 23.90 1.12
CA SER A 447 17.01 23.39 -0.15
C SER A 447 15.87 22.45 0.17
N TRP A 448 14.75 22.55 -0.53
CA TRP A 448 13.55 21.77 -0.26
C TRP A 448 12.88 21.29 -1.55
N ARG A 449 11.99 20.32 -1.40
CA ARG A 449 11.08 19.83 -2.44
C ARG A 449 9.80 19.29 -1.82
N TRP A 450 8.82 19.03 -2.65
CA TRP A 450 7.68 18.19 -2.29
C TRP A 450 7.50 17.11 -3.37
N ASP A 451 6.95 15.96 -2.98
CA ASP A 451 6.56 14.86 -3.90
C ASP A 451 7.64 14.47 -4.91
N GLU A 452 8.86 14.26 -4.42
CA GLU A 452 10.06 13.88 -5.18
C GLU A 452 10.50 14.86 -6.29
N ASN A 453 9.84 16.02 -6.46
CA ASN A 453 10.18 17.07 -7.44
C ASN A 453 11.64 17.57 -7.34
N GLU A 454 12.08 18.34 -8.35
CA GLU A 454 13.42 18.94 -8.33
C GLU A 454 13.62 19.83 -7.10
N TRP A 455 14.80 19.69 -6.48
CA TRP A 455 15.20 20.45 -5.30
C TRP A 455 15.39 21.94 -5.62
N THR A 456 14.88 22.82 -4.77
CA THR A 456 15.16 24.25 -4.85
C THR A 456 16.66 24.54 -4.71
N GLN A 457 17.12 25.62 -5.35
CA GLN A 457 18.48 26.13 -5.18
C GLN A 457 18.70 26.56 -3.73
N PHE A 458 19.84 26.18 -3.16
CA PHE A 458 20.17 26.44 -1.76
C PHE A 458 20.21 27.95 -1.43
N SER A 459 19.25 28.43 -0.64
CA SER A 459 19.08 29.85 -0.28
C SER A 459 19.12 30.08 1.24
N LYS A 460 19.09 31.34 1.68
CA LYS A 460 18.95 31.71 3.12
C LYS A 460 17.47 31.77 3.58
N GLU A 461 16.52 31.35 2.75
CA GLU A 461 15.10 31.35 3.12
C GLU A 461 14.83 30.20 4.10
N GLN A 462 13.98 30.46 5.10
CA GLN A 462 13.65 29.52 6.19
C GLN A 462 12.17 29.10 6.15
N SER A 463 11.53 29.25 4.99
CA SER A 463 10.13 28.94 4.77
C SER A 463 9.83 28.61 3.32
N ALA A 464 8.97 27.63 3.10
CA ALA A 464 8.42 27.27 1.80
C ALA A 464 6.90 27.29 1.87
N THR A 465 6.25 28.02 0.97
CA THR A 465 4.81 27.89 0.72
C THR A 465 4.61 26.94 -0.45
N LEU A 466 3.89 25.86 -0.21
CA LEU A 466 3.34 25.00 -1.25
C LEU A 466 1.95 25.55 -1.60
N THR A 467 1.67 25.68 -2.90
CA THR A 467 0.35 26.03 -3.45
C THR A 467 -0.11 24.92 -4.40
N ASP A 468 -1.36 24.99 -4.84
CA ASP A 468 -1.93 24.14 -5.90
C ASP A 468 -1.82 22.63 -5.59
N LEU A 469 -1.82 22.28 -4.30
CA LEU A 469 -1.77 20.90 -3.83
C LEU A 469 -3.02 20.14 -4.26
N THR A 470 -2.80 18.95 -4.82
CA THR A 470 -3.88 18.07 -5.28
C THR A 470 -4.43 17.23 -4.14
N ASN A 471 -5.39 16.34 -4.41
CA ASN A 471 -5.90 15.41 -3.39
C ASN A 471 -5.06 14.14 -3.31
N GLY A 472 -4.65 13.77 -2.10
CA GLY A 472 -3.86 12.56 -1.84
C GLY A 472 -2.80 12.77 -0.79
N LYS A 473 -1.78 11.90 -0.79
CA LYS A 473 -0.67 11.94 0.15
C LYS A 473 0.52 12.66 -0.45
N HIS A 474 0.93 13.70 0.24
CA HIS A 474 2.07 14.53 -0.09
C HIS A 474 3.20 14.33 0.91
N SER A 475 4.41 14.60 0.43
CA SER A 475 5.64 14.63 1.20
C SER A 475 6.30 15.98 1.04
N PHE A 476 6.76 16.60 2.13
CA PHE A 476 7.64 17.75 2.08
C PHE A 476 8.98 17.36 2.68
N GLU A 477 10.06 17.58 1.93
CA GLU A 477 11.44 17.32 2.34
C GLU A 477 12.23 18.63 2.33
N VAL A 478 12.98 18.88 3.40
CA VAL A 478 13.96 19.97 3.47
C VAL A 478 15.30 19.42 3.94
N ARG A 479 16.38 19.90 3.34
CA ARG A 479 17.76 19.62 3.70
C ARG A 479 18.53 20.94 3.84
N ALA A 480 19.45 20.98 4.78
CA ALA A 480 20.33 22.12 5.01
C ALA A 480 21.75 21.78 4.53
N ARG A 481 22.50 22.83 4.19
CA ARG A 481 23.97 22.80 4.10
C ARG A 481 24.61 23.96 4.84
N ASN A 482 25.78 23.72 5.41
CA ASN A 482 26.61 24.74 6.02
C ASN A 482 27.52 25.42 4.97
N GLU A 483 28.34 26.39 5.39
CA GLU A 483 29.35 27.04 4.52
C GLU A 483 30.39 26.05 3.97
N ALA A 484 30.66 24.94 4.68
CA ALA A 484 31.52 23.86 4.23
C ALA A 484 30.89 22.97 3.13
N ASN A 485 29.66 23.27 2.71
CA ASN A 485 28.91 22.54 1.69
C ASN A 485 28.53 21.09 2.08
N ASN A 486 28.65 20.73 3.37
CA ASN A 486 28.14 19.48 3.92
C ASN A 486 26.61 19.50 3.81
N ILE A 487 25.98 18.53 3.14
CA ILE A 487 24.52 18.41 3.06
C ILE A 487 24.04 17.37 4.08
N GLU A 488 22.94 17.64 4.78
CA GLU A 488 22.28 16.67 5.67
C GLU A 488 22.03 15.34 4.94
N ALA A 489 22.60 14.24 5.47
CA ALA A 489 22.60 12.92 4.80
C ALA A 489 21.22 12.23 4.72
N THR A 490 20.22 12.76 5.42
CA THR A 490 18.82 12.36 5.32
C THR A 490 17.96 13.60 5.55
N PRO A 491 17.31 14.16 4.51
CA PRO A 491 16.46 15.34 4.64
C PRO A 491 15.39 15.15 5.71
N ALA A 492 15.12 16.18 6.50
CA ALA A 492 13.94 16.19 7.36
C ALA A 492 12.68 16.14 6.48
N GLN A 493 11.80 15.17 6.76
CA GLN A 493 10.60 14.90 5.98
C GLN A 493 9.35 14.94 6.85
N VAL A 494 8.29 15.58 6.36
CA VAL A 494 6.93 15.42 6.89
C VAL A 494 6.01 14.88 5.81
N TRP A 495 5.07 14.02 6.23
CA TRP A 495 4.00 13.49 5.40
C TRP A 495 2.68 14.15 5.80
N PHE A 496 1.87 14.50 4.81
CA PHE A 496 0.54 15.05 5.03
C PHE A 496 -0.41 14.60 3.93
N GLU A 497 -1.66 14.35 4.30
CA GLU A 497 -2.74 14.06 3.36
C GLU A 497 -3.49 15.37 3.10
N VAL A 498 -3.83 15.62 1.84
CA VAL A 498 -4.65 16.75 1.41
C VAL A 498 -5.99 16.18 0.97
N GLU A 499 -7.07 16.62 1.62
CA GLU A 499 -8.44 16.24 1.30
C GLU A 499 -9.33 17.48 1.09
N VAL A 500 -8.83 18.48 0.36
CA VAL A 500 -9.69 19.57 -0.13
C VAL A 500 -10.77 19.05 -1.07
N ASP A 501 -11.87 19.79 -1.20
CA ASP A 501 -12.63 19.67 -2.43
C ASP A 501 -12.04 20.56 -3.50
N LEU A 502 -11.87 20.01 -4.70
CA LEU A 502 -11.35 20.70 -5.90
C LEU A 502 -12.19 20.36 -7.13
N SER A 503 -13.32 19.66 -6.98
CA SER A 503 -14.26 19.47 -8.08
C SER A 503 -15.31 20.58 -8.03
N PRO A 504 -15.48 21.37 -9.09
CA PRO A 504 -16.67 22.18 -9.23
C PRO A 504 -17.94 21.31 -9.24
N PRO A 505 -19.05 21.79 -8.67
CA PRO A 505 -20.35 21.11 -8.77
C PRO A 505 -20.91 21.20 -10.20
N ASP A 506 -21.32 20.08 -10.79
CA ASP A 506 -22.06 20.05 -12.06
C ASP A 506 -23.49 20.61 -11.85
N THR A 507 -23.87 21.66 -12.56
CA THR A 507 -25.25 22.20 -12.56
C THR A 507 -26.06 21.73 -13.77
N TRP A 508 -27.38 21.56 -13.63
CA TRP A 508 -28.29 21.41 -14.76
C TRP A 508 -29.68 22.00 -14.48
N ILE A 509 -30.36 22.44 -15.54
CA ILE A 509 -31.75 22.91 -15.48
C ILE A 509 -32.67 21.69 -15.51
N THR A 510 -33.45 21.48 -14.44
CA THR A 510 -34.26 20.26 -14.23
C THR A 510 -35.60 20.31 -14.96
N ASN A 511 -36.20 21.49 -15.04
CA ASN A 511 -37.46 21.71 -15.75
C ASN A 511 -37.44 23.11 -16.39
N PRO A 512 -36.93 23.26 -17.63
CA PRO A 512 -36.95 24.54 -18.34
C PRO A 512 -38.39 24.97 -18.67
N PRO A 513 -38.69 26.28 -18.69
CA PRO A 513 -39.99 26.79 -19.14
C PRO A 513 -40.30 26.42 -20.60
N THR A 514 -41.60 26.35 -20.93
CA THR A 514 -42.06 26.16 -22.32
C THR A 514 -41.62 27.32 -23.21
N ASN A 515 -40.88 27.04 -24.28
CA ASN A 515 -40.38 28.04 -25.22
C ASN A 515 -41.24 28.03 -26.51
N PRO A 516 -41.90 29.14 -26.92
CA PRO A 516 -41.89 30.46 -26.30
C PRO A 516 -42.80 30.59 -25.07
N ILE A 517 -42.39 31.44 -24.13
CA ILE A 517 -43.10 31.83 -22.92
C ILE A 517 -44.15 32.90 -23.27
N LYS A 518 -45.36 32.79 -22.71
CA LYS A 518 -46.53 33.64 -23.00
C LYS A 518 -46.90 34.65 -21.92
N ASN A 519 -46.10 34.78 -20.86
CA ASN A 519 -46.30 35.69 -19.74
C ASN A 519 -45.01 36.47 -19.41
N SER A 520 -45.13 37.51 -18.57
CA SER A 520 -44.02 38.37 -18.15
C SER A 520 -43.25 37.87 -16.92
N GLN A 521 -43.56 36.66 -16.44
CA GLN A 521 -42.87 36.02 -15.31
C GLN A 521 -42.75 34.51 -15.52
N THR A 522 -41.55 33.98 -15.31
CA THR A 522 -41.28 32.54 -15.40
C THR A 522 -40.41 32.05 -14.24
N ILE A 523 -40.40 30.74 -14.01
CA ILE A 523 -39.59 30.08 -12.98
C ILE A 523 -38.70 29.05 -13.65
N PHE A 524 -37.39 29.22 -13.53
CA PHE A 524 -36.41 28.19 -13.84
C PHE A 524 -36.20 27.33 -12.58
N ASN A 525 -36.29 26.01 -12.74
CA ASN A 525 -35.89 25.05 -11.72
C ASN A 525 -34.60 24.37 -12.19
N PHE A 526 -33.66 24.21 -11.27
CA PHE A 526 -32.34 23.63 -11.52
C PHE A 526 -31.91 22.74 -10.35
N SER A 527 -30.86 21.99 -10.56
CA SER A 527 -30.22 21.14 -9.56
C SER A 527 -28.72 21.12 -9.84
N GLY A 528 -27.96 20.60 -8.89
CA GLY A 528 -26.56 20.29 -9.11
C GLY A 528 -26.16 19.03 -8.36
N LYS A 529 -24.99 18.51 -8.71
CA LYS A 529 -24.35 17.40 -8.02
C LYS A 529 -22.88 17.70 -7.89
N ASP A 530 -22.35 17.41 -6.72
CA ASP A 530 -20.92 17.42 -6.45
C ASP A 530 -20.44 16.01 -6.05
N ASN A 531 -19.12 15.83 -5.92
CA ASN A 531 -18.46 14.59 -5.52
C ASN A 531 -18.67 14.27 -4.01
N ARG A 532 -18.83 15.29 -3.15
CA ARG A 532 -18.83 15.21 -1.67
C ARG A 532 -19.94 16.08 -1.09
N THR A 533 -20.08 17.33 -1.54
CA THR A 533 -21.13 18.26 -1.12
C THR A 533 -22.47 17.75 -1.59
N LYS A 534 -23.41 17.59 -0.66
CA LYS A 534 -24.74 17.13 -1.00
C LYS A 534 -25.51 18.20 -1.76
N THR A 535 -26.40 17.79 -2.67
CA THR A 535 -27.30 18.71 -3.40
C THR A 535 -28.13 19.63 -2.48
N GLU A 536 -28.51 19.17 -1.29
CA GLU A 536 -29.21 19.97 -0.26
C GLU A 536 -28.34 21.08 0.38
N HIS A 537 -27.04 21.07 0.12
CA HIS A 537 -26.06 22.02 0.63
C HIS A 537 -25.48 22.97 -0.42
N LEU A 538 -25.53 22.61 -1.70
CA LEU A 538 -25.09 23.46 -2.82
C LEU A 538 -25.79 24.83 -2.78
N GLN A 539 -25.05 25.88 -3.16
CA GLN A 539 -25.55 27.24 -3.30
C GLN A 539 -25.57 27.60 -4.79
N TYR A 540 -26.69 28.09 -5.29
CA TYR A 540 -26.84 28.47 -6.69
C TYR A 540 -26.75 29.98 -6.87
N SER A 541 -26.17 30.40 -7.99
CA SER A 541 -26.30 31.75 -8.54
C SER A 541 -26.68 31.68 -10.01
N TRP A 542 -27.61 32.53 -10.41
CA TRP A 542 -28.08 32.67 -11.78
C TRP A 542 -27.92 34.10 -12.31
N ARG A 543 -27.96 34.24 -13.63
CA ARG A 543 -28.05 35.53 -14.33
C ARG A 543 -28.97 35.44 -15.55
N LEU A 544 -29.21 36.59 -16.18
CA LEU A 544 -30.03 36.74 -17.38
C LEU A 544 -29.31 37.66 -18.36
N ASN A 545 -29.18 37.22 -19.62
CA ASN A 545 -28.57 37.97 -20.72
C ASN A 545 -27.17 38.53 -20.38
N GLU A 546 -26.26 37.67 -19.92
CA GLU A 546 -24.87 37.99 -19.52
C GLU A 546 -24.71 38.99 -18.35
N GLY A 547 -25.81 39.45 -17.73
CA GLY A 547 -25.80 40.44 -16.65
C GLY A 547 -25.17 39.96 -15.32
N GLU A 548 -25.25 40.81 -14.30
CA GLU A 548 -24.72 40.53 -12.96
C GLU A 548 -25.25 39.22 -12.37
N TRP A 549 -24.36 38.43 -11.79
CA TRP A 549 -24.71 37.20 -11.08
C TRP A 549 -25.47 37.51 -9.79
N SER A 550 -26.53 36.76 -9.53
CA SER A 550 -27.27 36.82 -8.26
C SER A 550 -26.37 36.45 -7.06
N LYS A 551 -26.83 36.74 -5.83
CA LYS A 551 -26.14 36.23 -4.64
C LYS A 551 -26.37 34.73 -4.50
N PHE A 552 -25.29 33.99 -4.26
CA PHE A 552 -25.33 32.57 -3.94
C PHE A 552 -26.31 32.26 -2.81
N SER A 553 -27.17 31.26 -3.01
CA SER A 553 -28.15 30.81 -2.01
C SER A 553 -28.56 29.36 -2.25
N LYS A 554 -29.03 28.63 -1.21
CA LYS A 554 -29.50 27.23 -1.34
C LYS A 554 -30.86 27.10 -2.08
N ALA A 555 -31.28 28.11 -2.85
CA ALA A 555 -32.55 28.11 -3.59
C ALA A 555 -32.36 27.48 -4.99
N ALA A 556 -32.85 26.26 -5.17
CA ALA A 556 -32.80 25.49 -6.43
C ALA A 556 -33.77 26.00 -7.54
N SER A 557 -34.17 27.27 -7.47
CA SER A 557 -35.11 27.88 -8.42
C SER A 557 -34.92 29.40 -8.54
N ALA A 558 -35.05 29.94 -9.74
CA ALA A 558 -35.01 31.37 -10.03
C ALA A 558 -36.34 31.84 -10.60
N THR A 559 -36.95 32.88 -10.01
CA THR A 559 -38.13 33.56 -10.57
C THR A 559 -37.68 34.80 -11.33
N LEU A 560 -37.88 34.81 -12.64
CA LEU A 560 -37.64 35.97 -13.51
C LEU A 560 -38.97 36.70 -13.70
N SER A 561 -39.02 38.00 -13.45
CA SER A 561 -40.23 38.84 -13.54
C SER A 561 -40.00 40.10 -14.36
N ASN A 562 -41.09 40.73 -14.84
CA ASN A 562 -41.07 41.92 -15.71
C ASN A 562 -40.43 41.67 -17.09
N LEU A 563 -40.47 40.43 -17.57
CA LEU A 563 -39.98 40.05 -18.89
C LEU A 563 -40.85 40.68 -19.99
N THR A 564 -40.20 41.32 -20.96
CA THR A 564 -40.81 41.88 -22.17
C THR A 564 -40.53 40.98 -23.39
N ASN A 565 -41.22 41.21 -24.51
CA ASN A 565 -41.03 40.39 -25.71
C ASN A 565 -39.60 40.48 -26.26
N GLY A 566 -38.96 39.32 -26.45
CA GLY A 566 -37.58 39.20 -26.87
C GLY A 566 -37.02 37.79 -26.64
N THR A 567 -35.78 37.56 -27.06
CA THR A 567 -35.03 36.34 -26.76
C THR A 567 -34.14 36.59 -25.55
N TYR A 568 -34.06 35.59 -24.66
CA TYR A 568 -33.30 35.64 -23.43
C TYR A 568 -32.38 34.42 -23.30
N LEU A 569 -31.26 34.61 -22.61
CA LEU A 569 -30.32 33.59 -22.16
C LEU A 569 -30.37 33.54 -20.63
N PHE A 570 -30.84 32.44 -20.07
CA PHE A 570 -30.73 32.16 -18.63
C PHE A 570 -29.51 31.27 -18.39
N GLU A 571 -28.72 31.60 -17.39
CA GLU A 571 -27.54 30.83 -16.96
C GLU A 571 -27.60 30.62 -15.45
N VAL A 572 -27.22 29.43 -14.98
CA VAL A 572 -27.12 29.11 -13.54
C VAL A 572 -25.90 28.24 -13.26
N LYS A 573 -25.17 28.59 -12.19
CA LYS A 573 -24.06 27.81 -11.63
C LYS A 573 -24.30 27.50 -10.16
N ALA A 574 -23.81 26.35 -9.73
CA ALA A 574 -23.69 25.97 -8.34
C ALA A 574 -22.33 26.40 -7.76
N LYS A 575 -22.27 26.41 -6.43
CA LYS A 575 -21.08 26.42 -5.59
C LYS A 575 -21.24 25.39 -4.49
N ASP A 576 -20.17 24.67 -4.20
CA ASP A 576 -20.09 23.63 -3.17
C ASP A 576 -19.91 24.22 -1.74
N GLU A 577 -19.56 23.39 -0.74
CA GLU A 577 -19.25 23.86 0.62
C GLU A 577 -17.76 24.21 0.84
N ALA A 578 -16.87 23.92 -0.11
CA ALA A 578 -15.46 24.29 -0.08
C ALA A 578 -15.17 25.67 -0.69
N GLY A 579 -15.99 26.11 -1.64
CA GLY A 579 -15.84 27.35 -2.40
C GLY A 579 -15.83 27.21 -3.92
N ASN A 580 -15.77 25.99 -4.47
CA ASN A 580 -15.64 25.75 -5.90
C ASN A 580 -16.93 26.11 -6.65
N GLU A 581 -16.82 26.94 -7.69
CA GLU A 581 -17.96 27.36 -8.52
C GLU A 581 -17.94 26.63 -9.87
N ASP A 582 -19.10 26.19 -10.35
CA ASP A 582 -19.27 25.50 -11.64
C ASP A 582 -18.61 26.31 -12.79
N GLU A 583 -17.65 25.68 -13.48
CA GLU A 583 -16.89 26.26 -14.59
C GLU A 583 -17.73 26.34 -15.88
N TYR A 584 -18.78 25.50 -16.02
CA TYR A 584 -19.61 25.40 -17.23
C TYR A 584 -21.10 25.63 -16.92
N PRO A 585 -21.50 26.86 -16.52
CA PRO A 585 -22.86 27.17 -16.08
C PRO A 585 -23.97 26.62 -17.00
N ALA A 586 -24.95 25.95 -16.39
CA ALA A 586 -26.09 25.41 -17.10
C ALA A 586 -26.92 26.53 -17.75
N GLN A 587 -26.98 26.53 -19.08
CA GLN A 587 -27.61 27.58 -19.86
C GLN A 587 -28.84 27.10 -20.64
N ALA A 588 -29.83 28.00 -20.79
CA ALA A 588 -30.99 27.80 -21.64
C ALA A 588 -31.42 29.10 -22.33
N THR A 589 -31.65 29.03 -23.65
CA THR A 589 -32.24 30.12 -24.42
C THR A 589 -33.75 29.97 -24.51
N PHE A 590 -34.48 31.06 -24.30
CA PHE A 590 -35.93 31.09 -24.37
C PHE A 590 -36.45 32.39 -24.99
N ILE A 591 -37.59 32.30 -25.68
CA ILE A 591 -38.26 33.45 -26.29
C ILE A 591 -39.44 33.82 -25.41
N VAL A 592 -39.58 35.09 -25.06
CA VAL A 592 -40.81 35.67 -24.49
C VAL A 592 -41.58 36.29 -25.66
N ALA A 593 -42.78 35.78 -25.90
CA ALA A 593 -43.64 36.18 -27.02
C ALA A 593 -45.09 36.37 -26.55
N ILE A 594 -45.27 37.22 -25.54
CA ILE A 594 -46.56 37.66 -25.02
C ILE A 594 -47.35 38.26 -26.19
N ASP A 595 -48.48 37.65 -26.53
CA ASP A 595 -49.36 38.17 -27.58
C ASP A 595 -50.02 39.47 -27.08
N PRO A 596 -50.24 40.48 -27.94
CA PRO A 596 -51.02 41.64 -27.55
C PRO A 596 -52.44 41.20 -27.16
N PRO A 597 -53.02 41.70 -26.05
CA PRO A 597 -54.37 41.34 -25.66
C PRO A 597 -55.37 41.76 -26.75
N ARG A 598 -56.28 40.85 -27.08
CA ARG A 598 -57.39 41.12 -28.01
C ARG A 598 -58.41 42.05 -27.33
N PRO A 599 -59.14 42.89 -28.08
CA PRO A 599 -60.41 43.40 -27.59
C PRO A 599 -61.34 42.21 -27.28
N PRO A 600 -61.98 42.17 -26.10
CA PRO A 600 -62.87 41.06 -25.74
C PRO A 600 -64.21 41.16 -26.47
N VAL A 601 -64.97 40.06 -26.54
CA VAL A 601 -66.42 40.18 -26.69
C VAL A 601 -67.02 40.85 -25.46
N ILE A 602 -68.07 41.64 -25.67
CA ILE A 602 -68.83 42.33 -24.62
C ILE A 602 -70.33 42.14 -24.83
N ILE A 603 -71.06 41.97 -23.73
CA ILE A 603 -72.53 41.97 -23.73
C ILE A 603 -72.98 43.44 -23.68
N THR A 604 -73.51 43.93 -24.79
CA THR A 604 -73.83 45.36 -25.01
C THR A 604 -75.18 45.78 -24.46
N ARG A 605 -76.08 44.81 -24.19
CA ARG A 605 -77.33 45.07 -23.47
C ARG A 605 -77.78 43.84 -22.69
N THR A 606 -77.88 44.01 -21.38
CA THR A 606 -78.47 43.08 -20.42
C THR A 606 -79.96 43.40 -20.20
N PRO A 607 -80.74 42.53 -19.52
CA PRO A 607 -81.95 42.99 -18.84
C PRO A 607 -81.64 44.15 -17.88
N PRO A 608 -82.59 45.09 -17.67
CA PRO A 608 -82.39 46.24 -16.78
C PRO A 608 -82.53 45.89 -15.29
N ASP A 609 -83.45 44.97 -14.96
CA ASP A 609 -83.83 44.64 -13.58
C ASP A 609 -83.52 43.17 -13.26
N THR A 610 -82.96 42.93 -12.07
CA THR A 610 -82.79 41.58 -11.49
C THR A 610 -83.19 41.58 -10.01
N PRO A 611 -83.87 40.53 -9.51
CA PRO A 611 -84.29 39.34 -10.25
C PRO A 611 -85.42 39.62 -11.24
N LEU A 612 -85.38 38.95 -12.40
CA LEU A 612 -86.41 39.05 -13.41
C LEU A 612 -87.72 38.44 -12.92
N ARG A 613 -88.77 39.26 -12.85
CA ARG A 613 -90.15 38.83 -12.56
C ARG A 613 -90.89 38.28 -13.79
N ILE A 614 -90.17 37.98 -14.88
CA ILE A 614 -90.68 37.36 -16.11
C ILE A 614 -89.68 36.30 -16.64
N ALA A 615 -90.20 35.24 -17.27
CA ALA A 615 -89.41 34.08 -17.70
C ALA A 615 -88.75 34.22 -19.10
N ASP A 616 -88.77 35.41 -19.70
CA ASP A 616 -88.35 35.69 -21.08
C ASP A 616 -87.39 36.90 -21.11
N VAL A 617 -86.25 36.79 -21.82
CA VAL A 617 -85.21 37.86 -21.88
C VAL A 617 -84.44 37.85 -23.21
N THR A 618 -83.87 38.99 -23.61
CA THR A 618 -83.04 39.11 -24.83
C THR A 618 -81.71 39.81 -24.55
N PHE A 619 -80.60 39.12 -24.83
CA PHE A 619 -79.23 39.63 -24.74
C PHE A 619 -78.70 40.12 -26.10
N TYR A 620 -77.76 41.07 -26.06
CA TYR A 620 -77.06 41.61 -27.23
C TYR A 620 -75.56 41.65 -26.95
N PHE A 621 -74.72 41.39 -27.97
CA PHE A 621 -73.27 41.27 -27.82
C PHE A 621 -72.51 41.67 -29.09
N GLN A 622 -71.22 42.03 -28.94
CA GLN A 622 -70.28 42.30 -30.03
C GLN A 622 -68.83 42.29 -29.51
N VAL A 623 -67.83 42.18 -30.38
CA VAL A 623 -66.43 42.47 -29.99
C VAL A 623 -66.23 43.97 -29.73
N GLU A 624 -65.55 44.31 -28.63
CA GLU A 624 -65.28 45.69 -28.24
C GLU A 624 -64.45 46.43 -29.32
N GLY A 625 -64.80 47.69 -29.59
CA GLY A 625 -64.15 48.48 -30.65
C GLY A 625 -64.39 48.01 -32.09
N ALA A 626 -65.12 46.92 -32.33
CA ALA A 626 -65.29 46.36 -33.67
C ALA A 626 -66.11 47.28 -34.61
N ASP A 627 -65.43 47.79 -35.64
CA ASP A 627 -66.04 48.59 -36.70
C ASP A 627 -66.94 47.75 -37.64
N ALA A 628 -67.59 48.43 -38.60
CA ALA A 628 -68.52 47.79 -39.54
C ALA A 628 -67.87 46.75 -40.47
N GLN A 629 -66.55 46.83 -40.70
CA GLN A 629 -65.80 45.94 -41.58
C GLN A 629 -65.23 44.73 -40.81
N MET A 630 -64.88 44.90 -39.53
CA MET A 630 -64.53 43.80 -38.62
C MET A 630 -65.72 42.88 -38.32
N ARG A 631 -66.92 43.43 -38.12
CA ARG A 631 -68.16 42.67 -37.83
C ARG A 631 -68.46 41.57 -38.86
N GLY A 632 -68.12 41.78 -40.13
CA GLY A 632 -68.31 40.79 -41.20
C GLY A 632 -67.30 39.64 -41.21
N ASN A 633 -66.36 39.59 -40.26
CA ASN A 633 -65.31 38.56 -40.16
C ASN A 633 -65.25 37.90 -38.76
N LEU A 634 -66.34 38.01 -37.98
CA LEU A 634 -66.49 37.48 -36.63
C LEU A 634 -67.72 36.56 -36.57
N GLU A 635 -67.57 35.43 -35.89
CA GLU A 635 -68.68 34.53 -35.57
C GLU A 635 -68.78 34.37 -34.04
N TYR A 636 -70.01 34.33 -33.52
CA TYR A 636 -70.32 34.19 -32.10
C TYR A 636 -70.96 32.81 -31.82
N SER A 637 -70.65 32.29 -30.65
CA SER A 637 -71.21 31.08 -30.04
C SER A 637 -71.64 31.44 -28.62
N TRP A 638 -72.80 30.99 -28.17
CA TRP A 638 -73.31 31.28 -26.82
C TRP A 638 -73.77 30.00 -26.11
N ARG A 639 -73.94 30.08 -24.79
CA ARG A 639 -74.58 29.06 -23.98
C ARG A 639 -75.34 29.67 -22.80
N LEU A 640 -76.14 28.85 -22.14
CA LEU A 640 -76.87 29.15 -20.93
C LEU A 640 -76.53 28.06 -19.90
N ASP A 641 -76.28 28.45 -18.66
CA ASP A 641 -76.07 27.57 -17.49
C ASP A 641 -75.05 26.44 -17.75
N GLU A 642 -73.86 26.83 -18.23
CA GLU A 642 -72.74 25.95 -18.58
C GLU A 642 -73.00 24.90 -19.69
N GLY A 643 -74.20 24.89 -20.29
CA GLY A 643 -74.61 23.91 -21.32
C GLY A 643 -73.80 23.94 -22.63
N GLU A 644 -74.14 23.04 -23.55
CA GLU A 644 -73.42 22.92 -24.83
C GLU A 644 -73.40 24.23 -25.63
N TRP A 645 -72.21 24.63 -26.08
CA TRP A 645 -71.99 25.81 -26.89
C TRP A 645 -72.71 25.69 -28.24
N THR A 646 -73.44 26.74 -28.64
CA THR A 646 -74.06 26.76 -29.98
C THR A 646 -72.99 26.74 -31.08
N GLN A 647 -73.36 26.24 -32.25
CA GLN A 647 -72.57 26.45 -33.46
C GLN A 647 -72.30 27.95 -33.69
N PHE A 648 -71.10 28.25 -34.16
CA PHE A 648 -70.67 29.62 -34.46
C PHE A 648 -71.51 30.22 -35.60
N SER A 649 -71.99 31.44 -35.41
CA SER A 649 -72.86 32.16 -36.36
C SER A 649 -72.56 33.66 -36.37
N THR A 650 -73.03 34.40 -37.37
CA THR A 650 -72.89 35.87 -37.40
C THR A 650 -73.98 36.61 -36.61
N GLU A 651 -74.86 35.89 -35.89
CA GLU A 651 -75.88 36.51 -35.03
C GLU A 651 -75.25 37.15 -33.78
N ASN A 652 -75.63 38.38 -33.46
CA ASN A 652 -75.05 39.16 -32.37
C ASN A 652 -76.04 39.51 -31.24
N SER A 653 -77.12 38.73 -31.14
CA SER A 653 -78.15 38.84 -30.09
C SER A 653 -78.86 37.51 -29.89
N ARG A 654 -79.42 37.25 -28.70
CA ARG A 654 -80.17 36.02 -28.43
C ARG A 654 -81.36 36.26 -27.51
N LYS A 655 -82.53 35.74 -27.86
CA LYS A 655 -83.68 35.58 -26.95
C LYS A 655 -83.64 34.23 -26.24
N LEU A 656 -83.93 34.24 -24.93
CA LEU A 656 -84.20 33.09 -24.08
C LEU A 656 -85.66 33.16 -23.59
N GLN A 657 -86.27 32.00 -23.31
CA GLN A 657 -87.68 31.89 -22.95
C GLN A 657 -87.92 30.73 -21.97
N ASN A 658 -89.03 30.79 -21.23
CA ASN A 658 -89.44 29.77 -20.24
C ASN A 658 -88.38 29.46 -19.18
N LEU A 659 -87.64 30.48 -18.73
CA LEU A 659 -86.64 30.36 -17.68
C LEU A 659 -87.25 29.86 -16.35
N THR A 660 -86.44 29.09 -15.62
CA THR A 660 -86.73 28.62 -14.26
C THR A 660 -86.48 29.74 -13.24
N ASN A 661 -86.93 29.56 -12.00
CA ASN A 661 -86.48 30.41 -10.91
C ASN A 661 -85.06 30.00 -10.48
N GLY A 662 -84.31 30.97 -9.98
CA GLY A 662 -82.93 30.81 -9.57
C GLY A 662 -81.97 31.64 -10.42
N LYS A 663 -80.69 31.33 -10.29
CA LYS A 663 -79.60 32.14 -10.84
C LYS A 663 -79.08 31.54 -12.14
N HIS A 664 -79.19 32.30 -13.22
CA HIS A 664 -78.82 31.89 -14.57
C HIS A 664 -77.53 32.56 -15.06
N LEU A 665 -76.76 31.82 -15.87
CA LEU A 665 -75.50 32.27 -16.47
C LEU A 665 -75.63 32.31 -17.99
N PHE A 666 -75.64 33.50 -18.59
CA PHE A 666 -75.51 33.64 -20.04
C PHE A 666 -74.06 33.92 -20.42
N GLU A 667 -73.50 33.09 -21.29
CA GLU A 667 -72.14 33.22 -21.80
C GLU A 667 -72.13 33.35 -23.33
N VAL A 668 -71.19 34.15 -23.84
CA VAL A 668 -70.91 34.28 -25.28
C VAL A 668 -69.41 34.36 -25.55
N GLN A 669 -68.96 33.70 -26.61
CA GLN A 669 -67.58 33.69 -27.10
C GLN A 669 -67.56 33.99 -28.61
N ALA A 670 -66.52 34.68 -29.07
CA ALA A 670 -66.28 35.04 -30.46
C ALA A 670 -65.09 34.27 -31.04
N LYS A 671 -65.14 34.03 -32.36
CA LYS A 671 -64.11 33.36 -33.15
C LYS A 671 -63.69 34.23 -34.33
N ASP A 672 -62.38 34.35 -34.54
CA ASP A 672 -61.84 35.08 -35.69
C ASP A 672 -61.82 34.25 -36.98
N LYS A 673 -61.63 34.92 -38.11
CA LYS A 673 -61.48 34.31 -39.45
C LYS A 673 -60.30 33.34 -39.59
N SER A 674 -59.36 33.33 -38.64
CA SER A 674 -58.28 32.34 -38.55
C SER A 674 -58.70 31.09 -37.74
N GLY A 675 -59.98 30.97 -37.37
CA GLY A 675 -60.54 29.86 -36.61
C GLY A 675 -60.26 29.91 -35.12
N ARG A 676 -59.67 30.99 -34.60
CA ARG A 676 -59.26 31.09 -33.19
C ARG A 676 -60.39 31.70 -32.37
N VAL A 677 -60.91 30.91 -31.43
CA VAL A 677 -61.85 31.36 -30.40
C VAL A 677 -61.08 32.18 -29.35
N GLU A 678 -61.72 33.18 -28.75
CA GLU A 678 -61.14 33.91 -27.62
C GLU A 678 -61.09 33.03 -26.35
N PRO A 679 -60.08 33.20 -25.46
CA PRO A 679 -59.88 32.30 -24.32
C PRO A 679 -60.79 32.60 -23.11
N ILE A 680 -61.58 33.67 -23.15
CA ILE A 680 -62.48 34.10 -22.08
C ILE A 680 -63.79 34.56 -22.72
N SER A 681 -64.89 33.87 -22.44
CA SER A 681 -66.24 34.30 -22.82
C SER A 681 -66.65 35.55 -22.05
N ALA A 682 -67.40 36.45 -22.69
CA ALA A 682 -68.19 37.40 -21.91
C ALA A 682 -69.34 36.67 -21.25
N GLN A 683 -69.51 36.91 -19.96
CA GLN A 683 -70.51 36.26 -19.14
C GLN A 683 -71.31 37.27 -18.34
N VAL A 684 -72.61 37.00 -18.18
CA VAL A 684 -73.47 37.76 -17.28
C VAL A 684 -74.34 36.79 -16.47
N TRP A 685 -74.26 36.96 -15.15
CA TRP A 685 -75.18 36.34 -14.22
C TRP A 685 -76.45 37.20 -14.14
N PHE A 686 -77.61 36.55 -14.19
CA PHE A 686 -78.90 37.20 -13.98
C PHE A 686 -79.81 36.26 -13.18
N ASP A 687 -80.45 36.81 -12.16
CA ASP A 687 -81.37 36.06 -11.31
C ASP A 687 -82.79 36.15 -11.90
N VAL A 688 -83.56 35.06 -11.86
CA VAL A 688 -84.97 34.97 -12.27
C VAL A 688 -85.76 34.53 -11.05
N ASP A 689 -86.80 35.27 -10.70
CA ASP A 689 -87.60 35.01 -9.51
C ASP A 689 -89.07 35.31 -9.81
N VAL A 690 -89.72 34.36 -10.47
CA VAL A 690 -91.14 34.44 -10.85
C VAL A 690 -91.93 33.64 -9.84
N ASP A 691 -92.67 34.30 -8.96
CA ASP A 691 -93.56 33.60 -8.05
C ASP A 691 -94.65 32.81 -8.82
N ARG A 692 -94.94 31.60 -8.34
CA ARG A 692 -95.83 30.60 -8.96
C ARG A 692 -96.49 29.69 -7.93
N LEU A 693 -96.31 29.94 -6.63
CA LEU A 693 -96.91 29.13 -5.56
C LEU A 693 -98.05 29.91 -4.92
N PRO A 694 -99.20 29.28 -4.62
CA PRO A 694 -100.25 29.93 -3.85
C PRO A 694 -99.90 29.91 -2.34
N PRO A 695 -100.44 30.85 -1.55
CA PRO A 695 -100.36 30.80 -0.09
C PRO A 695 -101.07 29.58 0.48
N ASP A 696 -100.57 29.08 1.61
CA ASP A 696 -101.28 28.14 2.50
C ASP A 696 -101.98 28.92 3.63
N THR A 697 -103.26 28.61 3.92
CA THR A 697 -104.01 29.23 5.02
C THR A 697 -104.19 28.27 6.21
N ILE A 698 -104.26 28.80 7.43
CA ILE A 698 -104.63 28.07 8.67
C ILE A 698 -105.63 28.85 9.53
N ILE A 699 -106.48 28.13 10.26
CA ILE A 699 -107.35 28.69 11.31
C ILE A 699 -106.62 28.57 12.64
N THR A 700 -106.32 29.69 13.30
CA THR A 700 -105.55 29.73 14.55
C THR A 700 -106.43 29.72 15.80
N LYS A 701 -107.70 30.12 15.67
CA LYS A 701 -108.68 30.18 16.76
C LYS A 701 -110.06 29.76 16.28
N PHE A 702 -110.60 28.71 16.89
CA PHE A 702 -111.88 28.08 16.58
C PHE A 702 -112.64 27.74 17.88
N PRO A 703 -113.97 27.58 17.86
CA PRO A 703 -114.75 27.35 19.07
C PRO A 703 -114.56 25.94 19.64
N ALA A 704 -114.88 25.77 20.92
CA ALA A 704 -115.12 24.45 21.49
C ALA A 704 -116.41 23.85 20.90
N ASP A 705 -116.46 22.52 20.78
CA ASP A 705 -117.61 21.78 20.23
C ASP A 705 -118.28 20.94 21.35
N PRO A 706 -119.56 21.16 21.70
CA PRO A 706 -120.46 22.22 21.20
C PRO A 706 -120.16 23.61 21.78
N LEU A 707 -120.39 24.63 20.95
CA LEU A 707 -120.35 26.04 21.32
C LEU A 707 -121.65 26.43 22.04
N ARG A 708 -121.54 26.71 23.34
CA ARG A 708 -122.65 27.14 24.21
C ARG A 708 -122.87 28.67 24.16
N SER A 709 -122.80 29.24 22.97
CA SER A 709 -122.91 30.68 22.70
C SER A 709 -123.48 30.92 21.30
N ASN A 710 -124.17 32.05 21.11
CA ASN A 710 -124.65 32.48 19.80
C ASN A 710 -123.63 33.38 19.06
N GLU A 711 -122.42 33.56 19.58
CA GLU A 711 -121.37 34.40 18.99
C GLU A 711 -119.96 33.81 19.19
N PHE A 712 -119.09 34.03 18.19
CA PHE A 712 -117.68 33.62 18.21
C PHE A 712 -116.84 34.42 17.18
N THR A 713 -115.59 34.74 17.52
CA THR A 713 -114.63 35.36 16.60
C THR A 713 -113.54 34.35 16.20
N PHE A 714 -113.55 33.96 14.92
CA PHE A 714 -112.45 33.19 14.31
C PHE A 714 -111.25 34.09 14.07
N GLU A 715 -110.05 33.54 14.28
CA GLU A 715 -108.77 34.13 13.83
C GLU A 715 -108.05 33.12 12.93
N PHE A 716 -107.35 33.63 11.93
CA PHE A 716 -106.68 32.85 10.89
C PHE A 716 -105.47 33.60 10.33
N SER A 717 -104.55 32.87 9.73
CA SER A 717 -103.33 33.40 9.12
C SER A 717 -102.91 32.56 7.93
N GLY A 718 -102.15 33.12 7.01
CA GLY A 718 -101.54 32.39 5.90
C GLY A 718 -100.04 32.61 5.84
N THR A 719 -99.39 31.76 5.06
CA THR A 719 -97.95 31.83 4.75
C THR A 719 -97.75 31.61 3.26
N ASP A 720 -96.85 32.39 2.67
CA ASP A 720 -96.43 32.24 1.28
C ASP A 720 -94.88 32.31 1.18
N SER A 721 -94.36 31.92 0.01
CA SER A 721 -92.95 31.92 -0.35
C SER A 721 -92.38 33.28 -0.75
N HIS A 722 -93.18 34.23 -1.24
CA HIS A 722 -92.72 35.54 -1.74
C HIS A 722 -93.48 36.74 -1.17
N THR A 723 -94.75 36.58 -0.81
CA THR A 723 -95.59 37.60 -0.18
C THR A 723 -95.56 37.45 1.33
N GLU A 724 -95.13 38.50 2.03
CA GLU A 724 -95.14 38.53 3.50
C GLU A 724 -96.58 38.32 4.04
N PRO A 725 -96.77 37.61 5.16
CA PRO A 725 -98.11 37.28 5.67
C PRO A 725 -99.05 38.46 5.89
N ASP A 726 -98.51 39.66 6.14
CA ASP A 726 -99.23 40.92 6.35
C ASP A 726 -99.81 41.49 5.04
N ASP A 727 -99.27 41.08 3.89
CA ASP A 727 -99.72 41.53 2.57
C ASP A 727 -100.67 40.54 1.86
N LEU A 728 -100.73 39.29 2.34
CA LEU A 728 -101.75 38.31 1.96
C LEU A 728 -103.18 38.83 2.19
N GLN A 729 -104.08 38.52 1.25
CA GLN A 729 -105.49 38.89 1.32
C GLN A 729 -106.35 37.64 1.52
N TYR A 730 -107.24 37.67 2.51
CA TYR A 730 -108.06 36.55 2.96
C TYR A 730 -109.53 36.75 2.61
N LEU A 731 -110.25 35.65 2.36
CA LEU A 731 -111.70 35.60 2.33
C LEU A 731 -112.24 34.32 2.97
N TRP A 732 -113.46 34.39 3.52
CA TRP A 732 -114.05 33.33 4.34
C TRP A 732 -115.55 33.14 4.08
N ARG A 733 -116.10 32.01 4.55
CA ARG A 733 -117.55 31.71 4.54
C ARG A 733 -117.93 30.75 5.67
N LEU A 734 -119.20 30.76 6.08
CA LEU A 734 -119.74 29.94 7.16
C LEU A 734 -121.01 29.19 6.71
N TYR A 735 -120.85 27.91 6.39
CA TYR A 735 -121.97 27.00 6.17
C TYR A 735 -122.69 26.67 7.48
N SER A 736 -124.01 26.50 7.41
CA SER A 736 -124.85 26.03 8.51
C SER A 736 -125.81 24.93 8.08
N LYS A 737 -126.16 24.00 8.97
CA LYS A 737 -127.29 23.06 8.81
C LYS A 737 -127.94 22.73 10.14
N LYS A 738 -129.26 22.55 10.15
CA LYS A 738 -130.00 22.07 11.33
C LYS A 738 -130.17 20.56 11.25
N GLY A 739 -129.51 19.82 12.15
CA GLY A 739 -129.54 18.35 12.19
C GLY A 739 -129.08 17.70 10.88
N GLU A 740 -129.83 16.73 10.37
CA GLU A 740 -129.57 16.03 9.11
C GLU A 740 -129.96 16.83 7.85
N GLY A 741 -130.32 18.11 7.99
CA GLY A 741 -130.63 19.00 6.86
C GLY A 741 -129.43 19.21 5.92
N LYS A 742 -129.70 19.75 4.72
CA LYS A 742 -128.63 20.22 3.82
C LYS A 742 -127.91 21.42 4.44
N TRP A 743 -126.62 21.55 4.11
CA TRP A 743 -125.87 22.80 4.31
C TRP A 743 -126.48 23.95 3.50
N SER A 744 -126.38 25.17 4.03
CA SER A 744 -126.72 26.41 3.32
C SER A 744 -125.79 26.68 2.12
N GLU A 745 -126.24 27.50 1.17
CA GLU A 745 -125.41 27.92 0.03
C GLU A 745 -124.78 29.29 0.32
N GLU A 746 -123.48 29.29 0.62
CA GLU A 746 -122.79 30.47 1.15
C GLU A 746 -121.73 31.01 0.19
N LYS A 747 -121.71 32.34 0.06
CA LYS A 747 -120.71 33.07 -0.72
C LYS A 747 -119.48 33.34 0.14
N TRP A 748 -118.31 33.38 -0.49
CA TRP A 748 -117.11 33.98 0.09
C TRP A 748 -117.34 35.47 0.38
N SER A 749 -116.68 35.99 1.42
CA SER A 749 -116.48 37.43 1.60
C SER A 749 -115.65 38.03 0.47
N ASP A 750 -115.59 39.36 0.42
CA ASP A 750 -114.55 40.03 -0.35
C ASP A 750 -113.15 39.73 0.23
N PHE A 751 -112.12 39.81 -0.62
CA PHE A 751 -110.72 39.72 -0.20
C PHE A 751 -110.33 40.93 0.67
N SER A 752 -109.68 40.68 1.81
CA SER A 752 -109.18 41.73 2.70
C SER A 752 -107.94 41.28 3.48
N LYS A 753 -107.10 42.22 3.95
CA LYS A 753 -105.96 41.90 4.84
C LYS A 753 -106.40 41.59 6.30
N ASN A 754 -107.70 41.42 6.57
CA ASN A 754 -108.23 41.13 7.90
C ASN A 754 -108.04 39.64 8.24
N ARG A 755 -107.37 39.37 9.36
CA ARG A 755 -107.06 38.01 9.89
C ARG A 755 -108.12 37.41 10.82
N SER A 756 -109.35 37.91 10.77
CA SER A 756 -110.43 37.44 11.65
C SER A 756 -111.82 37.56 11.01
N ALA A 757 -112.74 36.75 11.52
CA ALA A 757 -114.15 36.74 11.15
C ALA A 757 -115.02 36.68 12.41
N GLU A 758 -115.81 37.72 12.65
CA GLU A 758 -116.74 37.80 13.78
C GLU A 758 -118.12 37.27 13.37
N LEU A 759 -118.63 36.30 14.12
CA LEU A 759 -119.92 35.65 13.88
C LEU A 759 -120.83 35.92 15.08
N THR A 760 -122.07 36.32 14.81
CA THR A 760 -123.09 36.58 15.84
C THR A 760 -124.45 36.01 15.41
N LYS A 761 -125.34 35.79 16.38
CA LYS A 761 -126.70 35.25 16.18
C LYS A 761 -126.71 33.83 15.60
N LEU A 762 -125.69 33.02 15.91
CA LEU A 762 -125.70 31.59 15.68
C LEU A 762 -126.86 30.93 16.46
N ALA A 763 -127.39 29.82 15.93
CA ALA A 763 -128.52 29.09 16.52
C ALA A 763 -128.26 27.58 16.45
N ASP A 764 -129.01 26.78 17.22
CA ASP A 764 -128.76 25.34 17.33
C ASP A 764 -128.67 24.63 15.96
N GLY A 765 -127.51 24.03 15.72
CA GLY A 765 -127.16 23.42 14.43
C GLY A 765 -125.68 23.05 14.32
N ASP A 766 -125.33 22.40 13.22
CA ASP A 766 -123.96 22.11 12.84
C ASP A 766 -123.46 23.21 11.89
N TYR A 767 -122.21 23.62 12.06
CA TYR A 767 -121.55 24.66 11.28
C TYR A 767 -120.24 24.16 10.66
N LEU A 768 -119.86 24.76 9.53
CA LEU A 768 -118.58 24.56 8.84
C LEU A 768 -118.07 25.93 8.41
N PHE A 769 -116.96 26.39 9.02
CA PHE A 769 -116.26 27.60 8.62
C PHE A 769 -115.13 27.24 7.66
N GLU A 770 -114.96 28.02 6.59
CA GLU A 770 -113.85 27.92 5.63
C GLU A 770 -113.20 29.29 5.42
N VAL A 771 -111.87 29.32 5.27
CA VAL A 771 -111.09 30.53 4.94
C VAL A 771 -109.93 30.18 4.01
N LYS A 772 -109.61 31.09 3.08
CA LYS A 772 -108.47 30.96 2.18
C LYS A 772 -107.83 32.31 1.83
N ALA A 773 -106.59 32.30 1.35
CA ALA A 773 -105.80 33.49 1.03
C ALA A 773 -105.46 33.64 -0.47
N LYS A 774 -104.89 34.79 -0.83
CA LYS A 774 -104.13 35.03 -2.07
C LYS A 774 -102.93 35.96 -1.80
N ASP A 775 -101.95 35.88 -2.69
CA ASP A 775 -100.72 36.68 -2.69
C ASP A 775 -100.85 38.01 -3.47
N GLU A 776 -99.74 38.75 -3.63
CA GLU A 776 -99.71 40.00 -4.42
C GLU A 776 -99.74 39.79 -5.95
N VAL A 777 -99.26 38.65 -6.46
CA VAL A 777 -99.29 38.32 -7.90
C VAL A 777 -100.61 37.70 -8.36
N ASN A 778 -101.49 37.39 -7.41
CA ASN A 778 -102.80 36.75 -7.52
C ASN A 778 -102.80 35.22 -7.76
N ASN A 779 -101.83 34.47 -7.22
CA ASN A 779 -102.10 33.05 -6.96
C ASN A 779 -103.01 32.94 -5.72
N GLU A 780 -104.01 32.08 -5.78
CA GLU A 780 -104.96 31.86 -4.68
C GLU A 780 -104.78 30.47 -4.07
N ASP A 781 -104.90 30.37 -2.75
CA ASP A 781 -104.96 29.12 -2.00
C ASP A 781 -106.02 28.18 -2.61
N ALA A 782 -105.59 26.98 -2.98
CA ALA A 782 -106.41 25.96 -3.65
C ALA A 782 -107.11 25.02 -2.64
N SER A 783 -106.76 25.09 -1.36
CA SER A 783 -107.13 24.16 -0.30
C SER A 783 -107.55 24.89 0.99
N PRO A 784 -108.73 25.56 0.99
CA PRO A 784 -109.20 26.36 2.13
C PRO A 784 -109.13 25.62 3.47
N ALA A 785 -108.55 26.30 4.47
CA ALA A 785 -108.57 25.86 5.86
C ALA A 785 -110.02 25.80 6.36
N GLN A 786 -110.40 24.70 7.00
CA GLN A 786 -111.79 24.45 7.39
C GLN A 786 -111.92 23.83 8.77
N VAL A 787 -113.02 24.13 9.48
CA VAL A 787 -113.35 23.55 10.78
C VAL A 787 -114.85 23.39 10.98
N LYS A 788 -115.25 22.31 11.64
CA LYS A 788 -116.65 21.97 11.95
C LYS A 788 -116.90 22.05 13.45
N PHE A 789 -118.06 22.55 13.83
CA PHE A 789 -118.49 22.68 15.22
C PHE A 789 -120.02 22.68 15.31
N LYS A 790 -120.56 22.35 16.48
CA LYS A 790 -121.97 22.48 16.82
C LYS A 790 -122.22 23.76 17.61
N VAL A 791 -123.44 24.27 17.53
CA VAL A 791 -124.00 25.25 18.47
C VAL A 791 -125.17 24.59 19.19
N ASP A 792 -125.23 24.78 20.50
CA ASP A 792 -126.32 24.29 21.36
C ASP A 792 -126.48 25.22 22.57
N ILE A 793 -127.65 25.86 22.70
CA ILE A 793 -127.94 26.88 23.72
C ILE A 793 -129.20 26.61 24.56
N ASN A 794 -129.77 25.40 24.50
CA ASN A 794 -131.00 25.03 25.20
C ASN A 794 -130.76 24.06 26.38
N ALA A 795 -131.80 23.81 27.17
CA ALA A 795 -131.76 22.99 28.39
C ALA A 795 -133.04 22.13 28.54
N PRO A 796 -132.99 20.99 29.25
CA PRO A 796 -134.12 20.04 29.35
C PRO A 796 -135.26 20.52 30.28
N GLU A 797 -136.46 19.99 30.06
CA GLU A 797 -137.65 20.17 30.92
C GLU A 797 -138.00 18.88 31.69
N THR A 798 -138.45 18.97 32.96
CA THR A 798 -138.84 17.82 33.80
C THR A 798 -140.35 17.75 34.08
N THR A 799 -140.89 16.57 34.34
CA THR A 799 -142.30 16.33 34.72
C THR A 799 -142.43 15.13 35.67
N ILE A 800 -143.34 15.23 36.65
CA ILE A 800 -143.72 14.13 37.55
C ILE A 800 -144.90 13.37 36.94
N ILE A 801 -144.73 12.07 36.67
CA ILE A 801 -145.70 11.22 35.97
C ILE A 801 -146.54 10.33 36.89
N ASN A 802 -146.07 10.04 38.11
CA ASN A 802 -146.85 9.35 39.15
C ASN A 802 -146.93 10.16 40.46
N PRO A 803 -147.78 11.21 40.52
CA PRO A 803 -148.07 11.93 41.75
C PRO A 803 -149.00 11.11 42.69
N PRO A 804 -148.88 11.25 44.01
CA PRO A 804 -149.69 10.51 44.98
C PRO A 804 -151.15 10.98 45.01
N LYS A 805 -152.06 10.05 45.31
CA LYS A 805 -153.46 10.35 45.63
C LYS A 805 -153.59 10.47 47.15
N VAL A 806 -154.04 11.64 47.61
CA VAL A 806 -154.03 12.04 49.03
C VAL A 806 -155.35 11.77 49.76
N PRO A 807 -155.33 11.60 51.09
CA PRO A 807 -154.15 11.49 51.96
C PRO A 807 -153.51 10.09 51.90
N LEU A 808 -152.18 10.01 51.98
CA LEU A 808 -151.45 8.75 52.03
C LEU A 808 -151.59 8.12 53.43
N THR A 809 -152.44 7.10 53.53
CA THR A 809 -152.73 6.37 54.78
C THR A 809 -151.81 5.18 55.05
N LYS A 810 -150.78 5.00 54.21
CA LYS A 810 -149.73 3.97 54.34
C LYS A 810 -148.38 4.50 53.81
N PRO A 811 -147.24 3.95 54.26
CA PRO A 811 -145.92 4.40 53.84
C PRO A 811 -145.39 3.77 52.53
N ASP A 812 -146.17 2.96 51.83
CA ASP A 812 -145.77 2.23 50.60
C ASP A 812 -146.18 2.97 49.31
N PHE A 813 -145.55 4.12 49.03
CA PHE A 813 -145.70 4.88 47.77
C PHE A 813 -144.36 5.11 47.06
N THR A 814 -144.38 5.22 45.73
CA THR A 814 -143.20 5.50 44.88
C THR A 814 -143.54 6.54 43.83
N PHE A 815 -142.79 7.65 43.83
CA PHE A 815 -142.89 8.70 42.81
C PHE A 815 -142.19 8.25 41.53
N GLN A 816 -142.72 8.66 40.38
CA GLN A 816 -142.09 8.48 39.08
C GLN A 816 -142.09 9.80 38.32
N PHE A 817 -141.05 10.04 37.54
CA PHE A 817 -140.81 11.28 36.81
C PHE A 817 -139.98 11.02 35.55
N SER A 818 -140.04 11.96 34.61
CA SER A 818 -139.34 11.92 33.32
C SER A 818 -139.01 13.34 32.89
N GLY A 819 -138.07 13.48 31.95
CA GLY A 819 -137.77 14.74 31.29
C GLY A 819 -137.87 14.63 29.78
N ALA A 820 -137.93 15.77 29.12
CA ALA A 820 -137.85 15.91 27.68
C ALA A 820 -136.70 16.85 27.34
N ASP A 821 -135.98 16.52 26.27
CA ASP A 821 -134.96 17.37 25.67
C ASP A 821 -135.07 17.29 24.14
N LEU A 822 -134.70 18.37 23.46
CA LEU A 822 -134.84 18.49 22.01
C LEU A 822 -133.71 17.79 21.23
N GLN A 823 -132.58 17.44 21.87
CA GLN A 823 -131.46 16.76 21.21
C GLN A 823 -131.12 15.38 21.82
N THR A 824 -131.32 15.17 23.13
CA THR A 824 -130.75 14.06 23.91
C THR A 824 -131.71 13.37 24.91
N PRO A 825 -133.00 13.15 24.59
CA PRO A 825 -134.01 12.69 25.57
C PRO A 825 -133.71 11.34 26.25
N GLU A 826 -132.93 10.45 25.63
CA GLU A 826 -132.54 9.15 26.23
C GLU A 826 -131.35 9.23 27.20
N ALA A 827 -130.69 10.39 27.31
CA ALA A 827 -129.45 10.53 28.07
C ALA A 827 -129.60 11.20 29.45
N LEU A 828 -130.80 11.71 29.78
CA LEU A 828 -131.05 12.57 30.94
C LEU A 828 -130.73 11.90 32.30
N GLU A 829 -130.19 12.69 33.21
CA GLU A 829 -129.99 12.33 34.63
C GLU A 829 -130.86 13.23 35.51
N TYR A 830 -131.41 12.67 36.58
CA TYR A 830 -132.38 13.34 37.46
C TYR A 830 -131.85 13.51 38.88
N SER A 831 -132.21 14.62 39.50
CA SER A 831 -131.91 14.98 40.88
C SER A 831 -133.21 15.41 41.57
N TRP A 832 -133.48 14.93 42.78
CA TRP A 832 -134.73 15.18 43.51
C TRP A 832 -134.52 15.52 44.98
N ARG A 833 -135.56 16.05 45.63
CA ARG A 833 -135.58 16.38 47.06
C ARG A 833 -136.97 16.34 47.68
N TRP A 834 -136.99 16.40 49.01
CA TRP A 834 -138.19 16.44 49.85
C TRP A 834 -138.20 17.74 50.66
N ASP A 835 -139.38 18.33 50.86
CA ASP A 835 -139.64 19.47 51.75
C ASP A 835 -138.67 20.66 51.61
N GLY A 836 -138.20 20.91 50.38
CA GLY A 836 -137.26 22.00 50.06
C GLY A 836 -135.80 21.78 50.51
N GLY A 837 -135.44 20.58 50.96
CA GLY A 837 -134.11 20.24 51.46
C GLY A 837 -133.00 20.16 50.39
N ASN A 838 -131.96 19.37 50.68
CA ASN A 838 -130.87 19.15 49.73
C ASN A 838 -131.32 18.27 48.56
N TRP A 839 -130.84 18.63 47.37
CA TRP A 839 -130.92 17.81 46.16
C TRP A 839 -130.10 16.53 46.31
N SER A 840 -130.60 15.42 45.75
CA SER A 840 -129.80 14.21 45.52
C SER A 840 -128.72 14.47 44.47
N ASP A 841 -127.71 13.59 44.42
CA ASP A 841 -126.87 13.47 43.24
C ASP A 841 -127.73 13.20 41.99
N PHE A 842 -127.24 13.64 40.82
CA PHE A 842 -127.87 13.33 39.54
C PHE A 842 -127.68 11.84 39.22
N SER A 843 -128.76 11.17 38.81
CA SER A 843 -128.75 9.74 38.48
C SER A 843 -129.80 9.39 37.44
N LYS A 844 -129.61 8.30 36.70
CA LYS A 844 -130.57 7.82 35.67
C LYS A 844 -131.84 7.15 36.24
N ASN A 845 -132.08 7.29 37.55
CA ASN A 845 -133.28 6.76 38.20
C ASN A 845 -134.47 7.67 37.90
N THR A 846 -135.51 7.14 37.25
CA THR A 846 -136.79 7.83 36.95
C THR A 846 -137.85 7.65 38.04
N SER A 847 -137.46 7.14 39.22
CA SER A 847 -138.38 6.89 40.33
C SER A 847 -137.68 6.88 41.69
N VAL A 848 -138.44 7.19 42.74
CA VAL A 848 -137.96 7.16 44.14
C VAL A 848 -139.08 6.75 45.10
N PRO A 849 -138.84 5.81 46.04
CA PRO A 849 -139.81 5.48 47.09
C PRO A 849 -139.95 6.62 48.11
N LEU A 850 -141.16 6.77 48.66
CA LEU A 850 -141.44 7.71 49.74
C LEU A 850 -140.58 7.38 50.99
N PRO A 851 -139.79 8.32 51.53
CA PRO A 851 -139.07 8.11 52.78
C PRO A 851 -140.03 8.06 53.98
N LYS A 852 -139.52 7.69 55.16
CA LYS A 852 -140.31 7.71 56.40
C LYS A 852 -140.53 9.15 56.89
N LEU A 853 -141.49 9.83 56.28
CA LEU A 853 -141.99 11.14 56.71
C LEU A 853 -142.96 10.99 57.91
N GLY A 854 -143.29 12.12 58.54
CA GLY A 854 -144.29 12.18 59.60
C GLY A 854 -145.72 12.18 59.06
N ASN A 855 -146.70 12.44 59.93
CA ASN A 855 -148.03 12.84 59.48
C ASN A 855 -148.04 14.36 59.28
N GLY A 856 -148.56 14.83 58.14
CA GLY A 856 -148.58 16.24 57.76
C GLY A 856 -148.55 16.45 56.24
N GLU A 857 -148.50 17.72 55.82
CA GLU A 857 -148.26 18.11 54.43
C GLU A 857 -146.75 18.08 54.11
N HIS A 858 -146.42 17.56 52.93
CA HIS A 858 -145.06 17.37 52.43
C HIS A 858 -144.96 17.73 50.94
N TRP A 859 -143.75 18.00 50.46
CA TRP A 859 -143.46 18.33 49.06
C TRP A 859 -142.36 17.44 48.48
N PHE A 860 -142.52 17.07 47.21
CA PHE A 860 -141.52 16.40 46.38
C PHE A 860 -141.16 17.29 45.19
N GLU A 861 -139.87 17.45 44.90
CA GLU A 861 -139.37 18.23 43.76
C GLU A 861 -138.27 17.45 43.01
N VAL A 862 -138.25 17.55 41.67
CA VAL A 862 -137.32 16.84 40.79
C VAL A 862 -136.96 17.66 39.55
N ARG A 863 -135.70 17.56 39.11
CA ARG A 863 -135.15 18.25 37.93
C ARG A 863 -134.18 17.36 37.15
N ALA A 864 -134.11 17.57 35.84
CA ALA A 864 -133.23 16.87 34.91
C ALA A 864 -131.93 17.65 34.62
N LYS A 865 -130.96 16.93 34.07
CA LYS A 865 -129.76 17.44 33.41
C LYS A 865 -129.51 16.58 32.18
N ASP A 866 -129.14 17.19 31.07
CA ASP A 866 -128.80 16.48 29.85
C ASP A 866 -127.37 15.90 29.87
N LYS A 867 -126.96 15.34 28.73
CA LYS A 867 -125.63 14.76 28.54
C LYS A 867 -124.52 15.81 28.45
N ASP A 868 -124.84 16.98 27.92
CA ASP A 868 -123.88 17.99 27.51
C ASP A 868 -123.74 19.13 28.56
N GLY A 869 -124.51 19.05 29.65
CA GLY A 869 -124.29 19.68 30.95
C GLY A 869 -125.40 20.61 31.41
N ASN A 870 -126.43 20.86 30.60
CA ASN A 870 -127.46 21.85 30.91
C ASN A 870 -128.47 21.26 31.91
N ILE A 871 -128.93 22.08 32.87
CA ILE A 871 -129.78 21.66 33.99
C ILE A 871 -131.13 22.37 33.90
N ASP A 872 -132.22 21.63 34.10
CA ASP A 872 -133.57 22.17 34.24
C ASP A 872 -133.64 23.14 35.44
N LEU A 873 -133.92 24.42 35.16
CA LEU A 873 -134.11 25.48 36.15
C LEU A 873 -135.58 25.61 36.60
N THR A 874 -136.48 24.87 35.98
CA THR A 874 -137.95 24.87 36.13
C THR A 874 -138.49 23.56 36.74
N GLN A 875 -137.77 23.06 37.74
CA GLN A 875 -138.04 21.81 38.48
C GLN A 875 -139.53 21.45 38.66
N ALA A 876 -139.89 20.22 38.30
CA ALA A 876 -141.22 19.68 38.55
C ALA A 876 -141.44 19.43 40.05
N ARG A 877 -142.63 19.76 40.57
CA ARG A 877 -142.95 19.62 42.00
C ARG A 877 -144.40 19.24 42.28
N VAL A 878 -144.64 18.55 43.38
CA VAL A 878 -145.98 18.18 43.87
C VAL A 878 -146.05 18.18 45.41
N GLY A 879 -147.16 18.65 45.97
CA GLY A 879 -147.46 18.61 47.41
C GLY A 879 -148.44 17.48 47.75
N PHE A 880 -148.32 16.89 48.93
CA PHE A 880 -149.14 15.75 49.36
C PHE A 880 -149.26 15.63 50.89
N GLU A 881 -150.35 15.04 51.39
CA GLU A 881 -150.55 14.77 52.83
C GLU A 881 -150.26 13.30 53.17
N VAL A 882 -149.56 13.06 54.28
CA VAL A 882 -149.35 11.73 54.90
C VAL A 882 -150.14 11.68 56.20
N ASN A 883 -150.91 10.60 56.43
CA ASN A 883 -151.78 10.48 57.60
C ASN A 883 -151.95 9.01 58.05
N ILE A 884 -151.02 8.54 58.89
CA ILE A 884 -150.93 7.15 59.35
C ILE A 884 -151.34 7.07 60.84
N PRO A 885 -152.42 6.34 61.21
CA PRO A 885 -152.89 6.26 62.60
C PRO A 885 -152.04 5.31 63.49
N PRO A 886 -151.93 5.57 64.81
CA PRO A 886 -151.08 4.80 65.71
C PRO A 886 -151.68 3.44 66.15
N PRO A 887 -150.84 2.43 66.47
CA PRO A 887 -151.28 1.11 66.91
C PRO A 887 -151.72 1.05 68.40
N PRO A 888 -152.55 0.07 68.79
CA PRO A 888 -153.12 -0.05 70.15
C PRO A 888 -152.11 -0.50 71.24
N PRO A 889 -152.39 -0.21 72.52
CA PRO A 889 -151.41 -0.36 73.61
C PRO A 889 -151.12 -1.81 74.06
N PHE A 890 -149.88 -2.01 74.52
CA PHE A 890 -149.20 -3.31 74.68
C PHE A 890 -149.83 -4.31 75.67
N TYR A 891 -150.58 -3.83 76.68
CA TYR A 891 -151.12 -4.68 77.76
C TYR A 891 -152.21 -5.65 77.32
N MET A 892 -152.76 -5.49 76.10
CA MET A 892 -153.72 -6.43 75.49
C MET A 892 -153.06 -7.68 74.87
N THR A 893 -151.77 -7.93 75.10
CA THR A 893 -151.03 -9.04 74.46
C THR A 893 -150.61 -10.16 75.42
N LYS A 894 -150.76 -11.43 74.99
CA LYS A 894 -150.42 -12.63 75.79
C LYS A 894 -148.96 -12.69 76.29
N LYS A 895 -148.04 -11.92 75.70
CA LYS A 895 -146.62 -11.89 76.10
C LYS A 895 -146.36 -11.11 77.40
N PHE A 896 -147.27 -10.22 77.82
CA PHE A 896 -147.07 -9.38 79.00
C PHE A 896 -146.83 -10.18 80.29
N TRP A 897 -147.68 -11.19 80.55
CA TRP A 897 -147.55 -12.06 81.73
C TRP A 897 -146.29 -12.94 81.74
N TYR A 898 -145.74 -13.27 80.57
CA TYR A 898 -144.54 -14.10 80.46
C TYR A 898 -143.30 -13.38 81.04
N TYR A 899 -143.11 -12.11 80.67
CA TYR A 899 -141.91 -11.34 81.02
C TYR A 899 -141.81 -10.93 82.50
N ILE A 900 -142.91 -10.92 83.25
CA ILE A 900 -142.88 -10.60 84.70
C ILE A 900 -142.21 -11.72 85.52
N SER A 901 -142.21 -12.97 85.03
CA SER A 901 -141.68 -14.13 85.77
C SER A 901 -140.14 -14.23 85.79
N ILE A 902 -139.49 -13.83 84.70
CA ILE A 902 -138.05 -14.08 84.46
C ILE A 902 -137.12 -13.23 85.36
N PRO A 903 -137.36 -11.92 85.61
CA PRO A 903 -136.50 -11.11 86.47
C PRO A 903 -136.37 -11.64 87.90
N VAL A 904 -137.40 -12.32 88.43
CA VAL A 904 -137.37 -12.93 89.76
C VAL A 904 -136.34 -14.07 89.83
N VAL A 905 -136.27 -14.91 88.80
CA VAL A 905 -135.29 -16.01 88.70
C VAL A 905 -133.86 -15.46 88.53
N ILE A 906 -133.70 -14.42 87.71
CA ILE A 906 -132.40 -13.75 87.53
C ILE A 906 -131.91 -13.12 88.84
N GLY A 907 -132.79 -12.51 89.63
CA GLY A 907 -132.47 -11.99 90.96
C GLY A 907 -131.89 -13.04 91.91
N ILE A 908 -132.45 -14.26 91.92
CA ILE A 908 -131.94 -15.38 92.73
C ILE A 908 -130.52 -15.78 92.28
N LEU A 909 -130.28 -15.86 90.97
CA LEU A 909 -128.97 -16.23 90.41
C LEU A 909 -127.88 -15.19 90.73
N ILE A 910 -128.22 -13.89 90.69
CA ILE A 910 -127.30 -12.80 91.06
C ILE A 910 -126.89 -12.89 92.54
N VAL A 911 -127.84 -13.18 93.44
CA VAL A 911 -127.55 -13.36 94.88
C VAL A 911 -126.63 -14.56 95.11
N ILE A 912 -126.81 -15.67 94.38
CA ILE A 912 -125.93 -16.85 94.48
C ILE A 912 -124.51 -16.54 94.00
N TYR A 913 -124.37 -15.82 92.87
CA TYR A 913 -123.08 -15.47 92.28
C TYR A 913 -122.19 -14.68 93.25
N PHE A 914 -122.70 -13.56 93.77
CA PHE A 914 -121.95 -12.69 94.68
C PHE A 914 -121.74 -13.29 96.08
N LYS A 915 -122.64 -14.14 96.58
CA LYS A 915 -122.55 -14.68 97.94
C LYS A 915 -121.72 -15.97 98.06
N TYR A 916 -121.66 -16.80 97.00
CA TYR A 916 -121.03 -18.13 97.08
C TYR A 916 -119.97 -18.40 96.01
N ILE A 917 -120.08 -17.83 94.80
CA ILE A 917 -119.17 -18.16 93.70
C ILE A 917 -117.92 -17.27 93.70
N GLN A 918 -118.08 -15.96 93.92
CA GLN A 918 -116.96 -15.01 93.89
C GLN A 918 -115.81 -15.37 94.87
N PRO A 919 -116.04 -15.84 96.12
CA PRO A 919 -114.96 -16.27 97.01
C PRO A 919 -114.22 -17.53 96.53
N LEU A 920 -114.92 -18.46 95.86
CA LEU A 920 -114.38 -19.76 95.45
C LEU A 920 -113.37 -19.61 94.30
N ILE A 921 -113.64 -18.69 93.36
CA ILE A 921 -112.74 -18.38 92.25
C ILE A 921 -111.41 -17.82 92.75
N PHE A 922 -111.41 -17.08 93.86
CA PHE A 922 -110.19 -16.54 94.49
C PHE A 922 -109.34 -17.61 95.22
N ALA A 923 -109.88 -18.80 95.46
CA ALA A 923 -109.22 -19.88 96.20
C ALA A 923 -108.51 -20.93 95.31
N LEU A 924 -108.90 -21.05 94.04
CA LEU A 924 -108.46 -22.14 93.15
C LEU A 924 -107.30 -21.77 92.21
N LEU A 925 -106.55 -20.71 92.51
CA LEU A 925 -105.22 -20.44 91.92
C LEU A 925 -104.13 -21.35 92.53
N LYS A 926 -104.33 -22.68 92.47
CA LYS A 926 -103.34 -23.65 92.95
C LYS A 926 -103.44 -25.02 92.24
N HIS A 927 -102.29 -25.45 91.71
CA HIS A 927 -101.96 -26.79 91.17
C HIS A 927 -102.48 -27.24 89.79
N ASN A 928 -101.56 -27.08 88.81
CA ASN A 928 -101.03 -28.15 87.94
C ASN A 928 -101.84 -28.64 86.70
N PRO A 929 -101.18 -29.35 85.75
CA PRO A 929 -101.53 -29.35 84.33
C PRO A 929 -102.12 -30.70 83.86
N TYR A 930 -102.32 -30.89 82.54
CA TYR A 930 -101.72 -32.00 81.76
C TYR A 930 -101.98 -31.84 80.24
N GLN A 931 -101.22 -32.58 79.42
CA GLN A 931 -101.50 -32.86 78.00
C GLN A 931 -102.55 -34.00 77.88
N TYR A 932 -103.01 -34.35 76.65
CA TYR A 932 -102.86 -35.72 76.10
C TYR A 932 -103.25 -35.81 74.61
N THR A 933 -103.15 -37.01 74.02
CA THR A 933 -102.97 -37.29 72.57
C THR A 933 -103.53 -38.69 72.16
N LEU A 934 -103.29 -39.15 70.91
CA LEU A 934 -103.42 -40.55 70.39
C LEU A 934 -104.85 -41.01 69.97
N PRO A 935 -105.06 -42.17 69.28
CA PRO A 935 -104.15 -43.27 68.84
C PRO A 935 -104.12 -43.55 67.30
N ILE A 936 -103.33 -44.42 66.61
CA ILE A 936 -102.71 -45.80 66.73
C ILE A 936 -103.69 -47.01 66.77
N THR A 937 -103.47 -48.22 66.18
CA THR A 937 -102.30 -48.94 65.58
C THR A 937 -102.73 -49.94 64.47
N ASN A 938 -101.81 -50.54 63.66
CA ASN A 938 -101.76 -51.97 63.18
C ASN A 938 -100.82 -52.17 61.94
N ASP A 939 -100.16 -53.32 61.65
CA ASP A 939 -99.68 -54.49 62.44
C ASP A 939 -98.60 -55.27 61.60
N LYS A 940 -97.52 -55.90 62.14
CA LYS A 940 -97.36 -57.23 62.85
C LYS A 940 -97.66 -58.43 61.90
N ILE A 941 -96.90 -59.54 61.75
CA ILE A 941 -95.89 -60.36 62.50
C ILE A 941 -94.84 -60.90 61.43
N PHE A 942 -93.66 -61.56 61.57
CA PHE A 942 -92.91 -62.46 62.51
C PHE A 942 -93.47 -63.91 62.68
N SER A 943 -92.71 -65.02 62.77
CA SER A 943 -91.28 -65.34 63.05
C SER A 943 -90.86 -66.70 62.39
N GLY A 944 -89.58 -67.16 62.33
CA GLY A 944 -88.80 -67.85 63.40
C GLY A 944 -88.52 -69.34 63.04
N ARG A 945 -87.55 -70.11 63.60
CA ARG A 945 -86.43 -69.85 64.54
C ARG A 945 -85.45 -71.08 64.64
N GLY A 946 -84.19 -70.87 65.05
CA GLY A 946 -83.18 -71.92 65.42
C GLY A 946 -81.87 -71.81 64.61
N LYS A 947 -80.66 -72.17 65.09
CA LYS A 947 -80.10 -72.67 66.38
C LYS A 947 -78.63 -72.14 66.48
N LEU A 948 -78.09 -71.67 67.62
CA LEU A 948 -77.19 -72.38 68.57
C LEU A 948 -76.21 -73.42 67.93
N LEU A 949 -74.90 -73.50 68.23
CA LEU A 949 -74.01 -72.73 69.14
C LEU A 949 -72.50 -72.97 68.81
N GLU A 950 -71.61 -72.16 69.41
CA GLU A 950 -70.17 -72.37 69.77
C GLU A 950 -69.06 -72.80 68.76
N GLU A 951 -68.08 -71.88 68.62
CA GLU A 951 -66.61 -72.01 68.73
C GLU A 951 -65.74 -73.10 68.03
N ILE A 952 -64.76 -72.61 67.22
CA ILE A 952 -63.29 -72.90 67.24
C ILE A 952 -62.81 -74.33 66.79
N PRO A 953 -61.66 -74.55 66.08
CA PRO A 953 -60.62 -73.63 65.55
C PRO A 953 -60.17 -73.83 64.05
N PHE A 954 -59.22 -72.97 63.63
CA PHE A 954 -58.07 -73.21 62.70
C PHE A 954 -58.21 -73.34 61.15
N SER A 955 -57.85 -72.22 60.47
CA SER A 955 -56.88 -72.12 59.35
C SER A 955 -57.26 -72.67 57.95
N ASN A 956 -56.64 -72.28 56.82
CA ASN A 956 -55.46 -71.43 56.51
C ASN A 956 -55.67 -70.79 55.08
N LEU A 957 -54.80 -70.12 54.30
CA LEU A 957 -53.37 -69.69 54.27
C LEU A 957 -53.25 -68.57 53.17
N GLN A 958 -52.46 -67.49 53.18
CA GLN A 958 -51.83 -66.65 54.22
C GLN A 958 -51.28 -65.34 53.56
N PHE A 959 -50.91 -64.34 54.36
CA PHE A 959 -50.08 -63.14 54.06
C PHE A 959 -48.59 -63.52 53.80
N PRO A 960 -47.55 -62.64 53.57
CA PRO A 960 -47.33 -61.29 54.17
C PRO A 960 -46.41 -60.33 53.31
N TYR A 961 -45.71 -59.22 53.69
CA TYR A 961 -45.59 -58.23 54.78
C TYR A 961 -44.57 -57.11 54.34
N ARG A 962 -44.60 -55.95 55.00
CA ARG A 962 -43.49 -55.02 55.40
C ARG A 962 -42.26 -54.63 54.49
N SER A 963 -42.13 -53.31 54.37
CA SER A 963 -41.00 -52.44 54.84
C SER A 963 -39.67 -52.22 54.08
N GLU A 964 -39.28 -50.94 54.08
CA GLU A 964 -37.91 -50.34 54.15
C GLU A 964 -37.02 -50.10 52.91
N ARG A 965 -36.44 -48.88 52.92
CA ARG A 965 -35.09 -48.42 52.48
C ARG A 965 -34.64 -48.38 50.98
N ARG A 966 -34.27 -47.13 50.59
CA ARG A 966 -33.04 -46.68 49.87
C ARG A 966 -32.75 -47.08 48.41
N LEU A 967 -32.32 -46.05 47.65
CA LEU A 967 -31.43 -46.08 46.46
C LEU A 967 -32.06 -46.73 45.19
N ASP A 968 -31.60 -46.46 43.95
CA ASP A 968 -30.51 -45.61 43.47
C ASP A 968 -30.78 -45.04 42.05
N GLY A 969 -30.00 -44.04 41.60
CA GLY A 969 -29.96 -43.53 40.21
C GLY A 969 -31.19 -42.71 39.75
N GLY A 970 -31.13 -41.96 38.63
CA GLY A 970 -30.03 -41.67 37.70
C GLY A 970 -30.50 -40.73 36.56
N PHE A 971 -29.58 -40.27 35.69
CA PHE A 971 -29.82 -39.37 34.52
C PHE A 971 -30.29 -37.92 34.87
N ARG A 972 -29.61 -36.80 34.54
CA ARG A 972 -28.42 -36.52 33.67
C ARG A 972 -28.69 -36.80 32.18
N LEU A 973 -28.43 -35.94 31.20
CA LEU A 973 -27.43 -34.86 30.98
C LEU A 973 -28.09 -33.74 30.11
N ILE A 974 -27.59 -32.53 29.80
CA ILE A 974 -26.53 -31.60 30.27
C ILE A 974 -26.94 -30.21 29.71
N GLY A 975 -26.60 -29.06 30.30
CA GLY A 975 -25.87 -28.80 31.54
C GLY A 975 -25.88 -27.31 31.92
N VAL A 976 -25.42 -27.00 33.14
CA VAL A 976 -25.46 -25.65 33.74
C VAL A 976 -24.20 -25.38 34.57
N ALA A 977 -23.57 -24.22 34.37
CA ALA A 977 -22.57 -23.60 35.25
C ALA A 977 -22.55 -22.08 34.96
N ASN A 978 -22.97 -21.11 35.80
CA ASN A 978 -23.36 -21.02 37.22
C ASN A 978 -22.23 -20.90 38.26
N ARG A 979 -21.88 -19.64 38.62
CA ARG A 979 -21.65 -19.04 39.97
C ARG A 979 -21.37 -17.53 39.79
N LYS A 980 -21.90 -16.60 40.60
CA LYS A 980 -21.57 -16.19 41.99
C LYS A 980 -20.09 -15.78 42.21
N ALA A 981 -19.74 -14.72 42.96
CA ALA A 981 -20.46 -13.52 43.46
C ALA A 981 -19.46 -12.58 44.22
N ILE A 982 -19.81 -11.28 44.34
CA ILE A 982 -19.53 -10.38 45.51
C ILE A 982 -18.10 -9.78 45.73
N PHE A 983 -18.08 -8.43 45.77
CA PHE A 983 -17.20 -7.46 46.51
C PHE A 983 -15.78 -7.00 46.05
N GLN A 984 -15.77 -5.76 45.51
CA GLN A 984 -14.98 -4.55 45.90
C GLN A 984 -13.43 -4.48 46.01
N ARG A 985 -12.92 -3.40 45.36
CA ARG A 985 -11.84 -2.46 45.75
C ARG A 985 -10.35 -2.69 45.37
N LYS A 986 -9.94 -1.88 44.36
CA LYS A 986 -8.73 -1.01 44.32
C LYS A 986 -7.36 -1.69 44.03
N PRO A 987 -6.30 -0.95 43.60
CA PRO A 987 -5.91 -1.05 42.18
C PRO A 987 -4.38 -1.08 41.86
N LEU A 988 -4.09 -1.00 40.55
CA LEU A 988 -2.90 -0.42 39.87
C LEU A 988 -1.69 -1.33 39.53
N MET A 989 -1.10 -0.98 38.37
CA MET A 989 0.19 -1.38 37.76
C MET A 989 0.39 -2.79 37.15
N ALA A 990 0.29 -2.80 35.82
CA ALA A 990 1.43 -2.93 34.89
C ALA A 990 1.81 -4.30 34.24
N VAL A 991 1.58 -4.33 32.91
CA VAL A 991 2.56 -4.65 31.83
C VAL A 991 2.83 -6.11 31.42
N CYS A 992 3.01 -6.27 30.10
CA CYS A 992 3.58 -7.38 29.31
C CYS A 992 2.75 -8.64 28.95
N PHE A 993 2.22 -8.58 27.73
CA PHE A 993 2.57 -9.42 26.55
C PHE A 993 2.00 -10.85 26.35
N GLU A 994 1.43 -11.01 25.14
CA GLU A 994 1.40 -12.22 24.27
C GLU A 994 0.68 -13.52 24.73
N ALA A 995 0.11 -14.35 23.83
CA ALA A 995 -0.07 -14.27 22.37
C ALA A 995 -1.31 -15.04 21.86
N LEU A 996 -1.72 -14.74 20.62
CA LEU A 996 -2.48 -15.60 19.68
C LEU A 996 -3.86 -16.15 20.13
N LYS A 997 -4.94 -15.49 19.67
CA LYS A 997 -5.51 -15.83 18.35
C LYS A 997 -6.33 -14.70 17.74
#